data_AF-A0AAU2YC99-F1
#
_entry.id   AF-A0AAU2YC99-F1
#
_cell.length_a   1.000
_cell.length_b   1.000
_cell.length_c   1.000
_cell.angle_alpha   90.00
_cell.angle_beta   90.00
_cell.angle_gamma   90.00
#
_symmetry.space_group_name_H-M   'P 1'
#
loop_
_entity.id
_entity.type
_entity.pdbx_description
1 polymer ?
#
loop_
_entity_poly.entity_id
_entity_poly.type
_entity_poly.pdbx_seq_one_letter_code
_entity_poly.pdbx_strand_id
1 'polypeptide(L)'
;MQPVAESASIGDWQVSILGATGKPVGGGVLVPPRYVLTCAHVVTTALGRRLEDDPHATVRVSLSGGLELEGSPGGGHHYTGGSHHEDFSVLTLHGDLGAANGQLPGSHAHLSGGGYVNRRPMQVYGYPQGQPDGVWADCVMAGEGGREKALIQLNDAPDTGRKVERGYSGCGVKDASTSRVAGLAVLRDKSPDAGVTWMIPMARLARSWPPLRAALALSGEPLPDRLATEPDPEVDAGPFDPEAMDDLYRLLLDGRVPLLGLVALRDEALGPVRRFWKGAPEDILGIVHDLQHISQAGRPVPPLLSFVAALSRRIPGLRGAELARWVRGRAGHCTPAVDPGPLLERHPRPSGVGAQWTYATFCITPAAVRGHYLLDVFRQHEGATREAVQQYTEAMRLSRIENLMVDHIVRMRRERAMDAPELFVEAVLPRELLGRRFDDLLITTPSGAKVRLGVVHPVAFRSLERQNASEWVDWGHNWSQKWDRMKTMPALSGEGVVDVMPARSQDRTPYEALFLALYPEDGPLALVLGFPPRVPRKRAPDPEFDAALDAGVPALIWAHDEREGPRVAEELPERLRNASARTLPEVVRRARRGERSPGPVTAPHRVDGGLQLGFLWDPFDRLPPRTPLAPPAPAPGGNPS
;
A
#
# COMPACT_ATOMS: atom_id res chain seq x y z
N MET A 1 27.30 1.27 49.03
CA MET A 1 26.85 1.98 47.81
C MET A 1 27.81 1.58 46.69
N GLN A 2 27.49 0.50 45.98
CA GLN A 2 28.21 0.07 44.78
C GLN A 2 27.42 0.55 43.56
N PRO A 3 28.08 1.05 42.51
CA PRO A 3 27.39 1.45 41.29
C PRO A 3 26.83 0.18 40.64
N VAL A 4 25.50 0.16 40.49
CA VAL A 4 24.80 -0.87 39.74
C VAL A 4 25.32 -0.85 38.31
N ALA A 5 25.72 -2.02 37.86
CA ALA A 5 26.26 -2.32 36.55
C ALA A 5 25.37 -1.83 35.41
N GLU A 6 26.04 -1.43 34.34
CA GLU A 6 25.60 -1.27 32.94
C GLU A 6 24.09 -1.06 32.73
N SER A 7 23.78 0.19 32.39
CA SER A 7 22.53 0.69 31.85
C SER A 7 21.85 -0.29 30.90
N ALA A 8 20.74 -0.89 31.35
CA ALA A 8 19.66 -1.29 30.46
C ALA A 8 19.29 -0.07 29.60
N SER A 9 19.42 -0.19 28.28
CA SER A 9 19.19 0.93 27.36
C SER A 9 17.79 1.50 27.56
N ILE A 10 17.71 2.82 27.60
CA ILE A 10 16.45 3.56 27.64
C ILE A 10 15.70 3.30 26.32
N GLY A 11 14.62 2.50 26.38
CA GLY A 11 13.35 2.76 25.70
C GLY A 11 13.27 2.86 24.16
N ASP A 12 13.43 1.75 23.46
CA ASP A 12 13.16 1.68 22.00
C ASP A 12 11.75 1.11 21.65
N TRP A 13 10.97 0.69 22.65
CA TRP A 13 9.64 0.11 22.42
C TRP A 13 8.51 1.14 22.46
N GLN A 14 8.75 2.33 23.01
CA GLN A 14 7.78 3.39 23.15
C GLN A 14 7.47 4.00 21.78
N VAL A 15 6.19 4.26 21.55
CA VAL A 15 5.76 5.06 20.41
C VAL A 15 4.73 6.09 20.85
N SER A 16 4.65 7.22 20.16
CA SER A 16 3.53 8.15 20.26
C SER A 16 2.64 8.04 19.03
N ILE A 17 1.32 8.12 19.25
CA ILE A 17 0.34 8.18 18.16
C ILE A 17 -0.04 9.64 17.98
N LEU A 18 0.18 10.17 16.77
CA LEU A 18 -0.02 11.58 16.48
C LEU A 18 -1.42 11.84 15.94
N GLY A 19 -2.08 12.88 16.45
CA GLY A 19 -3.34 13.36 15.91
C GLY A 19 -3.18 14.22 14.66
N ALA A 20 -4.29 14.69 14.11
CA ALA A 20 -4.32 15.56 12.92
C ALA A 20 -3.45 16.83 13.06
N THR A 21 -3.27 17.34 14.29
CA THR A 21 -2.44 18.52 14.60
C THR A 21 -0.94 18.22 14.69
N GLY A 22 -0.52 16.95 14.53
CA GLY A 22 0.86 16.51 14.72
C GLY A 22 1.30 16.37 16.17
N LYS A 23 0.41 16.59 17.13
CA LYS A 23 0.69 16.36 18.55
C LYS A 23 0.30 14.94 18.97
N PRO A 24 1.03 14.32 19.90
CA PRO A 24 0.62 13.05 20.50
C PRO A 24 -0.78 13.12 21.09
N VAL A 25 -1.61 12.11 20.82
CA VAL A 25 -2.94 11.91 21.43
C VAL A 25 -2.97 10.70 22.38
N GLY A 26 -1.88 9.93 22.40
CA GLY A 26 -1.63 8.76 23.23
C GLY A 26 -0.33 8.10 22.81
N GLY A 27 -0.06 6.91 23.32
CA GLY A 27 1.13 6.13 22.97
C GLY A 27 0.85 4.68 22.62
N GLY A 28 1.91 3.90 22.53
CA GLY A 28 1.86 2.48 22.20
C GLY A 28 3.12 1.73 22.63
N VAL A 29 3.07 0.42 22.45
CA VAL A 29 4.19 -0.51 22.65
C VAL A 29 4.48 -1.20 21.34
N LEU A 30 5.71 -1.07 20.85
CA LEU A 30 6.16 -1.81 19.68
C LEU A 30 6.33 -3.29 20.02
N VAL A 31 5.74 -4.13 19.18
CA VAL A 31 5.94 -5.58 19.10
C VAL A 31 6.64 -5.85 17.75
N PRO A 32 7.94 -6.15 17.77
CA PRO A 32 8.70 -6.38 16.55
C PRO A 32 8.11 -7.51 15.70
N PRO A 33 8.26 -7.44 14.36
CA PRO A 33 9.09 -6.47 13.65
C PRO A 33 8.40 -5.12 13.35
N ARG A 34 7.07 -5.01 13.46
CA ARG A 34 6.32 -3.87 12.86
C ARG A 34 5.00 -3.51 13.54
N TYR A 35 4.65 -4.20 14.61
CA TYR A 35 3.31 -4.12 15.18
C TYR A 35 3.34 -3.16 16.37
N VAL A 36 2.28 -2.38 16.57
CA VAL A 36 2.13 -1.51 17.74
C VAL A 36 0.86 -1.87 18.46
N LEU A 37 0.98 -2.17 19.75
CA LEU A 37 -0.14 -2.27 20.68
C LEU A 37 -0.48 -0.88 21.20
N THR A 38 -1.76 -0.51 21.14
CA THR A 38 -2.26 0.77 21.67
C THR A 38 -3.73 0.62 22.07
N CYS A 39 -4.37 1.67 22.59
CA CYS A 39 -5.80 1.71 22.84
C CYS A 39 -6.60 2.03 21.57
N ALA A 40 -7.76 1.39 21.39
CA ALA A 40 -8.59 1.63 20.21
C ALA A 40 -9.15 3.07 20.18
N HIS A 41 -9.45 3.65 21.34
CA HIS A 41 -9.88 5.06 21.42
C HIS A 41 -8.77 6.05 21.03
N VAL A 42 -7.49 5.71 21.24
CA VAL A 42 -6.35 6.55 20.82
C VAL A 42 -6.31 6.60 19.30
N VAL A 43 -6.47 5.46 18.63
CA VAL A 43 -6.54 5.39 17.16
C VAL A 43 -7.75 6.16 16.63
N THR A 44 -8.93 5.99 17.24
CA THR A 44 -10.14 6.75 16.90
C THR A 44 -9.93 8.27 17.02
N THR A 45 -9.26 8.70 18.10
CA THR A 45 -8.93 10.12 18.31
C THR A 45 -7.94 10.63 17.27
N ALA A 46 -6.93 9.83 16.92
CA ALA A 46 -5.93 10.19 15.92
C ALA A 46 -6.54 10.32 14.52
N LEU A 47 -7.47 9.42 14.17
CA LEU A 47 -8.21 9.41 12.91
C LEU A 47 -9.27 10.52 12.81
N GLY A 48 -9.81 10.98 13.94
CA GLY A 48 -10.93 11.92 13.98
C GLY A 48 -12.28 11.33 13.55
N ARG A 49 -12.36 10.00 13.43
CA ARG A 49 -13.56 9.20 13.07
C ARG A 49 -13.46 7.82 13.69
N ARG A 50 -14.54 7.02 13.68
CA ARG A 50 -14.49 5.70 14.30
C ARG A 50 -13.55 4.78 13.52
N LEU A 51 -12.83 3.95 14.27
CA LEU A 51 -11.93 2.95 13.70
C LEU A 51 -12.64 1.99 12.74
N GLU A 52 -13.90 1.69 13.04
CA GLU A 52 -14.76 0.78 12.29
C GLU A 52 -15.18 1.36 10.92
N ASP A 53 -15.19 2.69 10.77
CA ASP A 53 -15.71 3.36 9.58
C ASP A 53 -14.77 3.23 8.36
N ASP A 54 -13.46 3.06 8.60
CA ASP A 54 -12.46 2.90 7.54
C ASP A 54 -11.26 2.06 8.01
N PRO A 55 -11.22 0.75 7.70
CA PRO A 55 -10.12 -0.12 8.10
C PRO A 55 -8.80 0.17 7.37
N HIS A 56 -8.82 1.01 6.32
CA HIS A 56 -7.63 1.45 5.59
C HIS A 56 -7.07 2.76 6.10
N ALA A 57 -7.73 3.39 7.08
CA ALA A 57 -7.27 4.64 7.62
C ALA A 57 -5.90 4.47 8.28
N THR A 58 -4.96 5.35 7.90
CA THR A 58 -3.63 5.39 8.49
C THR A 58 -3.57 6.47 9.57
N VAL A 59 -2.81 6.17 10.63
CA VAL A 59 -2.39 7.12 11.66
C VAL A 59 -0.89 7.33 11.57
N ARG A 60 -0.42 8.48 12.03
CA ARG A 60 1.03 8.73 12.18
C ARG A 60 1.51 8.22 13.53
N VAL A 61 2.64 7.53 13.52
CA VAL A 61 3.29 6.92 14.68
C VAL A 61 4.72 7.44 14.73
N SER A 62 5.12 8.07 15.84
CA SER A 62 6.51 8.49 16.07
C SER A 62 7.21 7.52 17.02
N LEU A 63 8.40 7.07 16.64
CA LEU A 63 9.28 6.22 17.46
C LEU A 63 10.19 7.06 18.37
N SER A 64 10.81 6.44 19.38
CA SER A 64 11.76 7.07 20.32
C SER A 64 12.98 7.75 19.68
N GLY A 65 13.26 7.49 18.40
CA GLY A 65 14.32 8.14 17.60
C GLY A 65 13.88 9.32 16.74
N GLY A 66 12.62 9.77 16.88
CA GLY A 66 12.02 10.83 16.04
C GLY A 66 11.62 10.38 14.63
N LEU A 67 11.74 9.09 14.33
CA LEU A 67 11.25 8.52 13.08
C LEU A 67 9.72 8.47 13.11
N GLU A 68 9.08 9.20 12.20
CA GLU A 68 7.64 9.13 11.96
C GLU A 68 7.35 8.11 10.85
N LEU A 69 6.45 7.18 11.14
CA LEU A 69 5.91 6.19 10.22
C LEU A 69 4.39 6.31 10.17
N GLU A 70 3.80 5.82 9.09
CA GLU A 70 2.36 5.58 9.06
C GLU A 70 2.07 4.17 9.59
N GLY A 71 0.88 3.97 10.16
CA GLY A 71 0.38 2.64 10.50
C GLY A 71 -1.13 2.56 10.37
N SER A 72 -1.63 1.39 10.02
CA SER A 72 -3.07 1.10 9.93
C SER A 72 -3.43 -0.02 10.90
N PRO A 73 -4.70 -0.16 11.32
CA PRO A 73 -5.15 -1.35 12.02
C PRO A 73 -4.77 -2.63 11.27
N GLY A 74 -4.33 -3.67 11.99
CA GLY A 74 -3.84 -4.91 11.38
C GLY A 74 -3.43 -5.98 12.39
N GLY A 75 -2.55 -6.88 11.98
CA GLY A 75 -2.07 -8.00 12.79
C GLY A 75 -3.09 -9.13 12.92
N GLY A 76 -4.18 -9.11 12.14
CA GLY A 76 -5.31 -10.02 12.30
C GLY A 76 -6.23 -9.69 13.49
N HIS A 77 -5.96 -8.61 14.22
CA HIS A 77 -6.81 -8.18 15.32
C HIS A 77 -7.94 -7.27 14.81
N HIS A 78 -9.17 -7.54 15.23
CA HIS A 78 -10.32 -6.70 14.93
C HIS A 78 -10.96 -6.20 16.23
N TYR A 79 -10.93 -4.89 16.44
CA TYR A 79 -11.64 -4.27 17.55
C TYR A 79 -13.14 -4.23 17.25
N THR A 80 -13.96 -4.79 18.14
CA THR A 80 -15.41 -4.98 17.97
C THR A 80 -16.26 -3.96 18.73
N GLY A 81 -15.69 -2.83 19.16
CA GLY A 81 -16.42 -1.86 20.00
C GLY A 81 -16.58 -2.29 21.46
N GLY A 82 -15.73 -3.22 21.90
CA GLY A 82 -15.76 -3.82 23.24
C GLY A 82 -15.58 -2.83 24.39
N SER A 83 -15.85 -3.31 25.60
CA SER A 83 -15.80 -2.49 26.81
C SER A 83 -14.36 -2.12 27.20
N HIS A 84 -14.20 -1.35 28.27
CA HIS A 84 -12.92 -0.84 28.79
C HIS A 84 -11.77 -1.84 28.95
N HIS A 85 -12.03 -3.15 29.10
CA HIS A 85 -11.00 -4.19 29.20
C HIS A 85 -10.65 -4.88 27.87
N GLU A 86 -11.27 -4.44 26.78
CA GLU A 86 -11.06 -4.86 25.38
C GLU A 86 -10.67 -3.67 24.49
N ASP A 87 -10.45 -2.49 25.09
CA ASP A 87 -10.08 -1.24 24.41
C ASP A 87 -8.59 -1.24 24.03
N PHE A 88 -8.23 -2.16 23.14
CA PHE A 88 -6.93 -2.20 22.51
C PHE A 88 -7.04 -2.43 21.00
N SER A 89 -6.02 -1.99 20.29
CA SER A 89 -5.87 -2.16 18.85
C SER A 89 -4.42 -2.51 18.54
N VAL A 90 -4.24 -3.21 17.43
CA VAL A 90 -2.94 -3.55 16.86
C VAL A 90 -2.79 -2.75 15.58
N LEU A 91 -1.75 -1.94 15.48
CA LEU A 91 -1.38 -1.25 14.25
C LEU A 91 -0.25 -2.02 13.57
N THR A 92 -0.34 -2.14 12.25
CA THR A 92 0.76 -2.54 11.37
C THR A 92 1.40 -1.27 10.83
N LEU A 93 2.67 -1.03 11.16
CA LEU A 93 3.43 0.10 10.62
C LEU A 93 3.61 -0.05 9.09
N HIS A 94 3.92 1.00 8.35
CA HIS A 94 4.07 0.97 6.89
C HIS A 94 5.47 1.42 6.47
N GLY A 95 5.87 1.01 5.26
CA GLY A 95 7.14 1.44 4.66
C GLY A 95 8.33 0.56 5.04
N ASP A 96 9.50 0.98 4.55
CA ASP A 96 10.77 0.26 4.73
C ASP A 96 11.37 0.60 6.10
N LEU A 97 11.17 -0.32 7.05
CA LEU A 97 11.74 -0.25 8.39
C LEU A 97 13.28 -0.40 8.38
N GLY A 98 13.88 -0.82 7.25
CA GLY A 98 15.33 -0.87 7.08
C GLY A 98 15.99 0.52 7.10
N ALA A 99 15.26 1.57 6.72
CA ALA A 99 15.70 2.96 6.85
C ALA A 99 15.75 3.45 8.31
N ALA A 100 15.18 2.70 9.25
CA ALA A 100 15.22 3.03 10.66
C ALA A 100 16.61 2.85 11.27
N ASN A 101 17.64 2.37 10.55
CA ASN A 101 19.03 2.28 11.04
C ASN A 101 19.17 1.68 12.46
N GLY A 102 18.36 0.67 12.79
CA GLY A 102 18.36 0.04 14.12
C GLY A 102 17.53 0.77 15.19
N GLN A 103 16.76 1.79 14.84
CA GLN A 103 15.83 2.53 15.73
C GLN A 103 14.55 1.76 16.09
N LEU A 104 14.35 0.55 15.55
CA LEU A 104 13.28 -0.35 15.95
C LEU A 104 13.90 -1.50 16.74
N PRO A 105 13.38 -1.83 17.93
CA PRO A 105 13.88 -2.97 18.68
C PRO A 105 13.72 -4.21 17.82
N GLY A 106 14.84 -4.92 17.62
CA GLY A 106 14.87 -6.17 16.88
C GLY A 106 14.50 -7.39 17.74
N SER A 107 14.31 -7.18 19.05
CA SER A 107 14.03 -8.24 20.02
C SER A 107 12.73 -7.96 20.79
N HIS A 108 12.12 -9.02 21.31
CA HIS A 108 10.91 -8.95 22.13
C HIS A 108 11.20 -8.87 23.62
N ALA A 109 12.48 -8.88 24.03
CA ALA A 109 12.92 -9.01 25.43
C ALA A 109 12.30 -7.97 26.39
N HIS A 110 11.81 -6.85 25.87
CA HIS A 110 11.09 -5.84 26.65
C HIS A 110 9.68 -6.24 27.08
N LEU A 111 9.06 -7.29 26.53
CA LEU A 111 7.70 -7.70 26.89
C LEU A 111 7.71 -8.67 28.07
N SER A 112 6.73 -8.60 28.98
CA SER A 112 6.57 -9.54 30.11
C SER A 112 5.14 -10.06 30.21
N GLY A 113 4.99 -11.37 30.45
CA GLY A 113 3.71 -12.03 30.67
C GLY A 113 3.38 -12.29 32.15
N GLY A 114 4.30 -11.95 33.05
CA GLY A 114 4.34 -12.43 34.45
C GLY A 114 3.09 -12.18 35.29
N GLY A 115 2.97 -12.91 36.40
CA GLY A 115 1.84 -12.85 37.32
C GLY A 115 1.85 -11.63 38.25
N TYR A 116 0.68 -11.02 38.46
CA TYR A 116 0.50 -9.74 39.17
C TYR A 116 0.04 -9.90 40.63
N VAL A 117 0.71 -10.80 41.37
CA VAL A 117 0.22 -11.27 42.68
C VAL A 117 0.61 -10.37 43.86
N ASN A 118 1.68 -9.57 43.73
CA ASN A 118 2.22 -8.73 44.82
C ASN A 118 2.28 -7.26 44.40
N ARG A 119 2.02 -6.32 45.33
CA ARG A 119 2.27 -4.88 45.09
C ARG A 119 3.70 -4.65 44.63
N ARG A 120 3.88 -3.96 43.50
CA ARG A 120 5.18 -3.69 42.88
C ARG A 120 5.22 -2.27 42.30
N PRO A 121 6.40 -1.62 42.30
CA PRO A 121 6.58 -0.35 41.61
C PRO A 121 6.48 -0.54 40.10
N MET A 122 5.70 0.34 39.47
CA MET A 122 5.44 0.37 38.04
C MET A 122 5.78 1.76 37.50
N GLN A 123 6.10 1.86 36.22
CA GLN A 123 6.37 3.13 35.54
C GLN A 123 5.63 3.19 34.22
N VAL A 124 5.09 4.35 33.87
CA VAL A 124 4.46 4.58 32.57
C VAL A 124 5.15 5.75 31.89
N TYR A 125 5.51 5.61 30.62
CA TYR A 125 6.01 6.72 29.80
C TYR A 125 4.91 7.19 28.87
N GLY A 126 4.46 8.43 29.01
CA GLY A 126 3.34 8.95 28.23
C GLY A 126 3.55 10.38 27.75
N TYR A 127 2.61 10.89 26.96
CA TYR A 127 2.74 12.14 26.21
C TYR A 127 1.61 13.14 26.60
N PRO A 128 1.60 13.65 27.84
CA PRO A 128 0.59 14.59 28.28
C PRO A 128 0.70 15.95 27.59
N GLN A 129 -0.34 16.75 27.73
CA GLN A 129 -0.40 18.08 27.11
C GLN A 129 0.80 18.95 27.55
N GLY A 130 1.49 19.52 26.57
CA GLY A 130 2.68 20.37 26.80
C GLY A 130 3.99 19.60 26.87
N GLN A 131 3.96 18.26 26.87
CA GLN A 131 5.14 17.38 26.90
C GLN A 131 5.16 16.45 25.68
N PRO A 132 5.40 16.97 24.46
CA PRO A 132 5.36 16.17 23.23
C PRO A 132 6.47 15.11 23.17
N ASP A 133 7.58 15.31 23.88
CA ASP A 133 8.71 14.38 23.94
C ASP A 133 8.47 13.24 24.94
N GLY A 134 7.37 13.31 25.69
CA GLY A 134 6.97 12.34 26.69
C GLY A 134 7.64 12.53 28.06
N VAL A 135 7.04 11.92 29.08
CA VAL A 135 7.50 11.98 30.48
C VAL A 135 7.14 10.68 31.21
N TRP A 136 7.97 10.33 32.20
CA TRP A 136 7.69 9.21 33.11
C TRP A 136 6.72 9.62 34.23
N ALA A 137 5.83 8.71 34.59
CA ALA A 137 5.05 8.74 35.83
C ALA A 137 5.25 7.41 36.58
N ASP A 138 5.46 7.51 37.89
CA ASP A 138 5.64 6.37 38.77
C ASP A 138 4.29 5.97 39.40
N CYS A 139 4.05 4.66 39.47
CA CYS A 139 2.84 4.08 40.02
C CYS A 139 3.18 2.91 40.95
N VAL A 140 2.24 2.55 41.81
CA VAL A 140 2.27 1.33 42.60
C VAL A 140 1.10 0.45 42.20
N MET A 141 1.40 -0.78 41.80
CA MET A 141 0.36 -1.76 41.51
C MET A 141 -0.41 -2.10 42.79
N ALA A 142 -1.73 -1.94 42.76
CA ALA A 142 -2.61 -2.25 43.88
C ALA A 142 -3.10 -3.71 43.84
N GLY A 143 -3.45 -4.21 42.65
CA GLY A 143 -3.93 -5.58 42.43
C GLY A 143 -4.90 -5.69 41.25
N GLU A 144 -5.46 -6.88 41.04
CA GLU A 144 -6.52 -7.12 40.05
C GLU A 144 -7.81 -6.38 40.41
N GLY A 145 -8.49 -5.84 39.40
CA GLY A 145 -9.76 -5.14 39.55
C GLY A 145 -10.48 -4.95 38.21
N GLY A 146 -11.47 -4.07 38.20
CA GLY A 146 -12.38 -3.92 37.07
C GLY A 146 -13.36 -5.10 36.94
N ARG A 147 -14.23 -5.04 35.92
CA ARG A 147 -15.17 -6.13 35.62
C ARG A 147 -14.40 -7.41 35.30
N GLU A 148 -14.84 -8.55 35.86
CA GLU A 148 -14.22 -9.87 35.66
C GLU A 148 -12.75 -9.98 36.10
N LYS A 149 -12.27 -9.08 36.99
CA LYS A 149 -10.84 -9.00 37.38
C LYS A 149 -9.92 -8.88 36.16
N ALA A 150 -10.40 -8.21 35.12
CA ALA A 150 -9.75 -8.14 33.82
C ALA A 150 -8.58 -7.14 33.77
N LEU A 151 -8.53 -6.20 34.71
CA LEU A 151 -7.60 -5.07 34.72
C LEU A 151 -6.73 -5.13 35.97
N ILE A 152 -5.58 -4.45 35.92
CA ILE A 152 -4.73 -4.22 37.07
C ILE A 152 -4.87 -2.75 37.47
N GLN A 153 -5.17 -2.51 38.74
CA GLN A 153 -5.23 -1.16 39.30
C GLN A 153 -3.81 -0.66 39.62
N LEU A 154 -3.50 0.55 39.16
CA LEU A 154 -2.29 1.30 39.43
C LEU A 154 -2.66 2.56 40.19
N ASN A 155 -2.06 2.77 41.36
CA ASN A 155 -2.20 4.01 42.12
C ASN A 155 -0.99 4.90 41.82
N ASP A 156 -1.21 6.20 41.69
CA ASP A 156 -0.11 7.16 41.59
C ASP A 156 0.84 7.00 42.79
N ALA A 157 2.15 6.99 42.53
CA ALA A 157 3.12 6.97 43.62
C ALA A 157 3.08 8.30 44.40
N PRO A 158 3.10 8.27 45.74
CA PRO A 158 3.14 9.50 46.53
C PRO A 158 4.44 10.27 46.30
N ASP A 159 4.35 11.61 46.38
CA ASP A 159 5.50 12.53 46.39
C ASP A 159 6.44 12.53 45.15
N THR A 160 6.02 11.93 44.04
CA THR A 160 6.79 11.91 42.78
C THR A 160 6.53 13.14 41.88
N GLY A 161 5.49 13.93 42.20
CA GLY A 161 5.13 15.16 41.46
C GLY A 161 4.54 14.93 40.06
N ARG A 162 4.45 13.68 39.58
CA ARG A 162 3.86 13.32 38.28
C ARG A 162 2.85 12.20 38.44
N LYS A 163 1.66 12.43 37.89
CA LYS A 163 0.53 11.51 37.91
C LYS A 163 0.24 11.03 36.50
N VAL A 164 -0.27 9.81 36.38
CA VAL A 164 -0.75 9.33 35.08
C VAL A 164 -2.02 10.11 34.72
N GLU A 165 -2.05 10.69 33.52
CA GLU A 165 -3.13 11.57 33.05
C GLU A 165 -3.43 11.39 31.56
N ARG A 166 -4.26 12.28 30.98
CA ARG A 166 -4.56 12.27 29.55
C ARG A 166 -3.26 12.40 28.74
N GLY A 167 -3.04 11.49 27.80
CA GLY A 167 -1.79 11.36 27.03
C GLY A 167 -0.96 10.13 27.36
N TYR A 168 -1.28 9.43 28.46
CA TYR A 168 -0.69 8.13 28.82
C TYR A 168 -1.49 6.93 28.29
N SER A 169 -2.70 7.14 27.77
CA SER A 169 -3.51 6.07 27.17
C SER A 169 -2.76 5.37 26.03
N GLY A 170 -2.83 4.04 26.01
CA GLY A 170 -2.13 3.17 25.08
C GLY A 170 -0.64 2.95 25.41
N CYS A 171 -0.06 3.67 26.37
CA CYS A 171 1.36 3.55 26.68
C CYS A 171 1.68 2.27 27.45
N GLY A 172 2.89 1.76 27.26
CA GLY A 172 3.39 0.60 28.01
C GLY A 172 3.60 0.92 29.49
N VAL A 173 3.06 0.05 30.35
CA VAL A 173 3.35 0.03 31.77
C VAL A 173 4.52 -0.92 32.00
N LYS A 174 5.63 -0.40 32.52
CA LYS A 174 6.86 -1.12 32.77
C LYS A 174 6.95 -1.52 34.25
N ASP A 175 7.26 -2.78 34.52
CA ASP A 175 7.66 -3.23 35.86
C ASP A 175 9.07 -2.70 36.14
N ALA A 176 9.21 -1.90 37.21
CA ALA A 176 10.48 -1.28 37.55
C ALA A 176 11.56 -2.31 37.94
N SER A 177 11.16 -3.48 38.43
CA SER A 177 12.09 -4.53 38.87
C SER A 177 12.68 -5.33 37.71
N THR A 178 11.87 -5.63 36.70
CA THR A 178 12.31 -6.40 35.52
C THR A 178 12.71 -5.51 34.35
N SER A 179 12.36 -4.23 34.39
CA SER A 179 12.46 -3.28 33.27
C SER A 179 11.70 -3.71 32.00
N ARG A 180 10.68 -4.55 32.17
CA ARG A 180 9.86 -5.09 31.07
C ARG A 180 8.43 -4.54 31.12
N VAL A 181 7.84 -4.37 29.95
CA VAL A 181 6.46 -3.94 29.74
C VAL A 181 5.51 -5.06 30.15
N ALA A 182 4.75 -4.80 31.20
CA ALA A 182 3.76 -5.69 31.80
C ALA A 182 2.35 -5.52 31.20
N GLY A 183 2.04 -4.36 30.61
CA GLY A 183 0.70 -4.09 30.09
C GLY A 183 0.56 -2.77 29.37
N LEU A 184 -0.66 -2.44 28.99
CA LEU A 184 -1.03 -1.14 28.40
C LEU A 184 -1.85 -0.33 29.40
N ALA A 185 -1.53 0.95 29.57
CA ALA A 185 -2.36 1.88 30.32
C ALA A 185 -3.58 2.28 29.47
N VAL A 186 -4.81 2.14 29.99
CA VAL A 186 -6.04 2.31 29.17
C VAL A 186 -6.95 3.40 29.69
N LEU A 187 -7.09 3.51 31.02
CA LEU A 187 -8.04 4.43 31.63
C LEU A 187 -7.45 5.11 32.86
N ARG A 188 -7.88 6.34 33.07
CA ARG A 188 -7.87 6.99 34.38
C ARG A 188 -9.31 7.04 34.89
N ASP A 189 -9.49 6.88 36.20
CA ASP A 189 -10.78 7.14 36.83
C ASP A 189 -11.25 8.58 36.49
N LYS A 190 -12.56 8.77 36.27
CA LYS A 190 -13.15 10.06 35.91
C LYS A 190 -13.01 11.08 37.05
N SER A 191 -12.81 10.63 38.29
CA SER A 191 -12.49 11.50 39.41
C SER A 191 -11.02 11.93 39.33
N PRO A 192 -10.73 13.23 39.06
CA PRO A 192 -9.37 13.72 38.89
C PRO A 192 -8.47 13.47 40.12
N ASP A 193 -9.07 13.41 41.31
CA ASP A 193 -8.38 13.34 42.58
C ASP A 193 -8.10 11.90 43.05
N ALA A 194 -8.71 10.89 42.43
CA ALA A 194 -8.59 9.49 42.86
C ALA A 194 -7.17 8.93 42.66
N GLY A 195 -6.41 9.44 41.69
CA GLY A 195 -5.04 8.98 41.40
C GLY A 195 -4.97 7.52 40.97
N VAL A 196 -6.01 7.02 40.30
CA VAL A 196 -6.14 5.62 39.86
C VAL A 196 -6.07 5.53 38.33
N THR A 197 -5.18 4.66 37.86
CA THR A 197 -5.02 4.25 36.47
C THR A 197 -5.25 2.74 36.33
N TRP A 198 -5.81 2.32 35.21
CA TRP A 198 -6.01 0.91 34.90
C TRP A 198 -5.08 0.44 33.78
N MET A 199 -4.53 -0.75 33.97
CA MET A 199 -3.69 -1.46 33.01
C MET A 199 -4.40 -2.72 32.50
N ILE A 200 -4.40 -2.93 31.18
CA ILE A 200 -4.66 -4.27 30.61
C ILE A 200 -3.35 -5.04 30.62
N PRO A 201 -3.24 -6.19 31.33
CA PRO A 201 -2.01 -6.97 31.38
C PRO A 201 -1.70 -7.64 30.03
N MET A 202 -0.42 -7.78 29.69
CA MET A 202 0.03 -8.44 28.44
C MET A 202 -0.52 -9.85 28.28
N ALA A 203 -0.61 -10.63 29.36
CA ALA A 203 -1.21 -11.96 29.33
C ALA A 203 -2.68 -11.93 28.87
N ARG A 204 -3.43 -10.86 29.17
CA ARG A 204 -4.81 -10.70 28.68
C ARG A 204 -4.83 -10.30 27.21
N LEU A 205 -3.97 -9.35 26.81
CA LEU A 205 -3.84 -8.97 25.40
C LEU A 205 -3.45 -10.17 24.53
N ALA A 206 -2.58 -11.05 25.03
CA ALA A 206 -2.12 -12.25 24.33
C ALA A 206 -3.22 -13.30 24.13
N ARG A 207 -4.28 -13.27 24.94
CA ARG A 207 -5.47 -14.11 24.74
C ARG A 207 -6.33 -13.62 23.57
N SER A 208 -6.47 -12.30 23.43
CA SER A 208 -7.26 -11.68 22.36
C SER A 208 -6.48 -11.51 21.05
N TRP A 209 -5.14 -11.47 21.12
CA TRP A 209 -4.25 -11.40 19.97
C TRP A 209 -3.15 -12.49 20.07
N PRO A 210 -3.41 -13.71 19.59
CA PRO A 210 -2.50 -14.86 19.72
C PRO A 210 -1.05 -14.62 19.28
N PRO A 211 -0.74 -13.81 18.24
CA PRO A 211 0.66 -13.50 17.91
C PRO A 211 1.46 -12.88 19.07
N LEU A 212 0.83 -12.16 20.01
CA LEU A 212 1.51 -11.65 21.19
C LEU A 212 1.97 -12.76 22.14
N ARG A 213 1.27 -13.90 22.18
CA ARG A 213 1.71 -15.07 22.94
C ARG A 213 3.05 -15.60 22.41
N ALA A 214 3.19 -15.68 21.09
CA ALA A 214 4.45 -16.06 20.45
C ALA A 214 5.55 -15.02 20.70
N ALA A 215 5.23 -13.72 20.66
CA ALA A 215 6.16 -12.65 21.03
C ALA A 215 6.65 -12.75 22.48
N LEU A 216 5.76 -13.05 23.44
CA LEU A 216 6.11 -13.26 24.84
C LEU A 216 7.05 -14.47 25.00
N ALA A 217 6.80 -15.57 24.29
CA ALA A 217 7.69 -16.73 24.30
C ALA A 217 9.09 -16.40 23.75
N LEU A 218 9.18 -15.60 22.67
CA LEU A 218 10.45 -15.08 22.15
C LEU A 218 11.19 -14.16 23.14
N SER A 219 10.47 -13.62 24.11
CA SER A 219 11.03 -12.81 25.20
C SER A 219 11.59 -13.67 26.35
N GLY A 220 11.55 -15.00 26.23
CA GLY A 220 11.98 -15.94 27.27
C GLY A 220 10.94 -16.16 28.38
N GLU A 221 9.69 -15.70 28.20
CA GLU A 221 8.61 -15.96 29.15
C GLU A 221 7.97 -17.34 28.88
N PRO A 222 7.52 -18.05 29.93
CA PRO A 222 6.64 -19.20 29.74
C PRO A 222 5.34 -18.76 29.04
N LEU A 223 4.82 -19.62 28.15
CA LEU A 223 3.59 -19.35 27.43
C LEU A 223 2.44 -19.13 28.43
N PRO A 224 1.71 -18.00 28.39
CA PRO A 224 0.54 -17.80 29.24
C PRO A 224 -0.50 -18.89 28.98
N ASP A 225 -1.13 -19.37 30.07
CA ASP A 225 -2.20 -20.38 30.00
C ASP A 225 -3.30 -19.93 29.03
N ARG A 226 -3.68 -20.86 28.15
CA ARG A 226 -4.89 -20.73 27.36
C ARG A 226 -6.08 -20.71 28.31
N LEU A 227 -7.16 -19.99 27.97
CA LEU A 227 -8.45 -20.35 28.57
C LEU A 227 -8.64 -21.83 28.29
N ALA A 228 -8.78 -22.64 29.32
CA ALA A 228 -9.29 -23.99 29.19
C ALA A 228 -10.73 -23.87 28.69
N THR A 229 -10.92 -23.67 27.39
CA THR A 229 -12.01 -24.36 26.73
C THR A 229 -11.63 -25.82 26.88
N GLU A 230 -12.36 -26.59 27.69
CA GLU A 230 -12.17 -28.03 27.68
C GLU A 230 -12.19 -28.45 26.20
N PRO A 231 -11.11 -29.06 25.68
CA PRO A 231 -11.12 -29.51 24.31
C PRO A 231 -12.26 -30.52 24.23
N ASP A 232 -13.26 -30.21 23.41
CA ASP A 232 -14.29 -31.17 23.09
C ASP A 232 -13.57 -32.33 22.38
N PRO A 233 -13.40 -33.51 23.03
CA PRO A 233 -12.50 -34.55 22.55
C PRO A 233 -12.94 -35.15 21.21
N GLU A 234 -14.14 -34.79 20.73
CA GLU A 234 -14.71 -35.21 19.45
C GLU A 234 -14.38 -34.25 18.28
N VAL A 235 -13.84 -33.05 18.53
CA VAL A 235 -13.50 -32.09 17.46
C VAL A 235 -12.03 -32.23 17.07
N ASP A 236 -11.78 -32.87 15.93
CA ASP A 236 -10.48 -32.79 15.25
C ASP A 236 -10.10 -31.31 15.06
N ALA A 237 -9.04 -30.87 15.74
CA ALA A 237 -8.59 -29.47 15.74
C ALA A 237 -8.11 -29.00 14.34
N GLY A 238 -8.03 -29.93 13.38
CA GLY A 238 -7.63 -29.66 12.01
C GLY A 238 -6.15 -29.31 11.89
N PRO A 239 -5.68 -28.94 10.68
CA PRO A 239 -4.26 -28.73 10.42
C PRO A 239 -3.68 -27.45 11.06
N PHE A 240 -4.51 -26.58 11.62
CA PHE A 240 -4.13 -25.27 12.14
C PHE A 240 -4.60 -25.08 13.59
N ASP A 241 -4.35 -26.10 14.40
CA ASP A 241 -4.55 -26.05 15.85
C ASP A 241 -3.77 -24.88 16.49
N PRO A 242 -4.13 -24.44 17.71
CA PRO A 242 -3.50 -23.27 18.32
C PRO A 242 -1.99 -23.40 18.57
N GLU A 243 -1.45 -24.61 18.75
CA GLU A 243 0.00 -24.84 18.93
C GLU A 243 0.76 -24.68 17.61
N ALA A 244 0.24 -25.28 16.54
CA ALA A 244 0.74 -25.07 15.19
C ALA A 244 0.78 -23.58 14.81
N MET A 245 -0.25 -22.82 15.19
CA MET A 245 -0.31 -21.39 14.92
C MET A 245 0.69 -20.59 15.76
N ASP A 246 0.90 -20.95 17.03
CA ASP A 246 1.95 -20.33 17.85
C ASP A 246 3.33 -20.51 17.24
N ASP A 247 3.64 -21.71 16.76
CA ASP A 247 4.90 -22.00 16.07
C ASP A 247 5.06 -21.14 14.81
N LEU A 248 3.99 -21.03 14.00
CA LEU A 248 4.01 -20.19 12.81
C LEU A 248 4.24 -18.72 13.17
N TYR A 249 3.48 -18.19 14.14
CA TYR A 249 3.64 -16.80 14.58
C TYR A 249 5.04 -16.54 15.11
N ARG A 250 5.62 -17.48 15.86
CA ARG A 250 7.00 -17.40 16.33
C ARG A 250 7.97 -17.27 15.15
N LEU A 251 7.85 -18.12 14.13
CA LEU A 251 8.71 -18.06 12.94
C LEU A 251 8.58 -16.74 12.16
N LEU A 252 7.38 -16.16 12.14
CA LEU A 252 7.10 -14.90 11.43
C LEU A 252 7.52 -13.65 12.22
N LEU A 253 7.53 -13.72 13.55
CA LEU A 253 7.96 -12.64 14.44
C LEU A 253 9.48 -12.64 14.67
N ASP A 254 10.12 -13.80 14.64
CA ASP A 254 11.54 -14.02 14.97
C ASP A 254 12.51 -13.74 13.79
N GLY A 255 12.22 -12.78 12.91
CA GLY A 255 13.15 -12.50 11.81
C GLY A 255 12.74 -11.47 10.78
N ARG A 256 13.57 -11.34 9.74
CA ARG A 256 13.32 -10.50 8.57
C ARG A 256 12.60 -11.31 7.50
N VAL A 257 11.27 -11.27 7.53
CA VAL A 257 10.44 -11.81 6.44
C VAL A 257 10.38 -10.78 5.30
N PRO A 258 10.62 -11.16 4.03
CA PRO A 258 10.38 -10.27 2.89
C PRO A 258 8.90 -9.89 2.85
N LEU A 259 8.63 -8.59 2.94
CA LEU A 259 7.26 -8.06 3.02
C LEU A 259 6.66 -7.70 1.65
N LEU A 260 7.50 -7.64 0.62
CA LEU A 260 7.07 -7.32 -0.73
C LEU A 260 6.35 -8.50 -1.37
N GLY A 261 5.17 -8.24 -1.94
CA GLY A 261 4.42 -9.22 -2.68
C GLY A 261 3.72 -10.29 -1.85
N LEU A 262 3.44 -10.00 -0.57
CA LEU A 262 2.69 -10.92 0.30
C LEU A 262 1.23 -11.05 -0.13
N VAL A 263 0.59 -9.97 -0.58
CA VAL A 263 -0.78 -10.02 -1.09
C VAL A 263 -0.88 -10.85 -2.37
N ALA A 264 0.08 -10.73 -3.29
CA ALA A 264 0.14 -11.61 -4.46
C ALA A 264 0.27 -13.10 -4.06
N LEU A 265 1.10 -13.43 -3.06
CA LEU A 265 1.18 -14.80 -2.54
C LEU A 265 -0.11 -15.28 -1.91
N ARG A 266 -0.79 -14.41 -1.17
CA ARG A 266 -2.11 -14.70 -0.58
C ARG A 266 -3.11 -15.02 -1.69
N ASP A 267 -3.17 -14.18 -2.72
CA ASP A 267 -4.13 -14.32 -3.82
C ASP A 267 -3.83 -15.59 -4.64
N GLU A 268 -2.56 -15.89 -4.91
CA GLU A 268 -2.13 -17.17 -5.51
C GLU A 268 -2.59 -18.38 -4.67
N ALA A 269 -2.44 -18.31 -3.35
CA ALA A 269 -2.88 -19.36 -2.43
C ALA A 269 -4.42 -19.50 -2.35
N LEU A 270 -5.15 -18.40 -2.55
CA LEU A 270 -6.62 -18.41 -2.65
C LEU A 270 -7.14 -18.94 -3.98
N GLY A 271 -6.33 -18.93 -5.04
CA GLY A 271 -6.73 -19.37 -6.37
C GLY A 271 -7.93 -18.56 -6.90
N PRO A 272 -8.97 -19.19 -7.50
CA PRO A 272 -10.04 -18.47 -8.18
C PRO A 272 -11.03 -17.75 -7.24
N VAL A 273 -10.88 -17.89 -5.92
CA VAL A 273 -11.77 -17.22 -4.96
C VAL A 273 -11.39 -15.75 -4.87
N ARG A 274 -12.29 -14.90 -5.41
CA ARG A 274 -12.15 -13.44 -5.36
C ARG A 274 -12.52 -12.92 -3.97
N ARG A 275 -11.57 -12.95 -3.03
CA ARG A 275 -11.68 -12.25 -1.74
C ARG A 275 -10.58 -11.20 -1.62
N PHE A 276 -10.96 -9.94 -1.81
CA PHE A 276 -10.06 -8.80 -1.71
C PHE A 276 -9.39 -8.70 -0.35
N TRP A 277 -8.07 -8.46 -0.37
CA TRP A 277 -7.31 -8.17 0.84
C TRP A 277 -7.59 -6.74 1.31
N LYS A 278 -8.15 -6.60 2.52
CA LYS A 278 -8.48 -5.30 3.11
C LYS A 278 -7.40 -4.76 4.07
N GLY A 279 -6.47 -5.58 4.54
CA GLY A 279 -5.41 -5.12 5.45
C GLY A 279 -4.27 -4.39 4.72
N ALA A 280 -3.21 -4.08 5.45
CA ALA A 280 -1.98 -3.52 4.85
C ALA A 280 -1.23 -4.56 4.01
N PRO A 281 -0.54 -4.19 2.92
CA PRO A 281 0.23 -5.15 2.12
C PRO A 281 1.34 -5.86 2.89
N GLU A 282 1.87 -5.24 3.94
CA GLU A 282 2.94 -5.76 4.80
C GLU A 282 2.42 -6.54 6.02
N ASP A 283 1.10 -6.65 6.19
CA ASP A 283 0.49 -7.28 7.36
C ASP A 283 0.43 -8.80 7.21
N ILE A 284 1.59 -9.44 7.34
CA ILE A 284 1.70 -10.89 7.23
C ILE A 284 0.84 -11.63 8.27
N LEU A 285 0.77 -11.13 9.51
CA LEU A 285 -0.05 -11.74 10.55
C LEU A 285 -1.54 -11.63 10.22
N GLY A 286 -1.99 -10.49 9.67
CA GLY A 286 -3.34 -10.35 9.16
C GLY A 286 -3.64 -11.30 8.01
N ILE A 287 -2.70 -11.49 7.06
CA ILE A 287 -2.86 -12.44 5.95
C ILE A 287 -2.97 -13.87 6.49
N VAL A 288 -2.11 -14.24 7.45
CA VAL A 288 -2.15 -15.57 8.08
C VAL A 288 -3.48 -15.80 8.77
N HIS A 289 -3.95 -14.84 9.58
CA HIS A 289 -5.25 -14.90 10.24
C HIS A 289 -6.40 -15.03 9.22
N ASP A 290 -6.37 -14.24 8.14
CA ASP A 290 -7.39 -14.30 7.09
C ASP A 290 -7.43 -15.65 6.38
N LEU A 291 -6.28 -16.25 6.09
CA LEU A 291 -6.18 -17.55 5.43
C LEU A 291 -6.46 -18.73 6.36
N GLN A 292 -6.15 -18.61 7.66
CA GLN A 292 -6.35 -19.67 8.66
C GLN A 292 -7.80 -20.15 8.71
N HIS A 293 -8.75 -19.22 8.61
CA HIS A 293 -10.18 -19.53 8.73
C HIS A 293 -10.83 -19.97 7.42
N ILE A 294 -10.06 -20.10 6.33
CA ILE A 294 -10.61 -20.50 5.03
C ILE A 294 -10.52 -22.02 4.92
N SER A 295 -11.72 -22.65 4.91
CA SER A 295 -11.86 -24.10 4.82
C SER A 295 -11.16 -24.69 3.58
N GLN A 296 -10.66 -25.92 3.74
CA GLN A 296 -10.19 -26.78 2.65
C GLN A 296 -11.35 -27.25 1.76
N ALA A 297 -12.61 -27.10 2.15
CA ALA A 297 -13.78 -27.63 1.43
C ALA A 297 -13.76 -27.27 -0.07
N GLY A 298 -13.56 -28.27 -0.92
CA GLY A 298 -13.48 -28.14 -2.38
C GLY A 298 -12.10 -27.77 -2.95
N ARG A 299 -11.05 -27.69 -2.11
CA ARG A 299 -9.67 -27.39 -2.50
C ARG A 299 -8.76 -28.59 -2.23
N PRO A 300 -7.74 -28.83 -3.10
CA PRO A 300 -6.77 -29.88 -2.85
C PRO A 300 -5.87 -29.55 -1.65
N VAL A 301 -5.58 -28.27 -1.40
CA VAL A 301 -4.67 -27.80 -0.36
C VAL A 301 -5.27 -26.59 0.37
N PRO A 302 -5.20 -26.53 1.72
CA PRO A 302 -5.59 -25.33 2.45
C PRO A 302 -4.81 -24.08 2.01
N PRO A 303 -5.46 -22.91 1.85
CA PRO A 303 -4.79 -21.69 1.41
C PRO A 303 -3.62 -21.27 2.32
N LEU A 304 -3.78 -21.36 3.65
CA LEU A 304 -2.69 -21.02 4.58
C LEU A 304 -1.45 -21.91 4.35
N LEU A 305 -1.64 -23.20 4.11
CA LEU A 305 -0.53 -24.14 3.87
C LEU A 305 0.21 -23.79 2.57
N SER A 306 -0.53 -23.44 1.51
CA SER A 306 0.03 -23.01 0.22
C SER A 306 0.80 -21.68 0.35
N PHE A 307 0.26 -20.73 1.11
CA PHE A 307 0.89 -19.44 1.38
C PHE A 307 2.21 -19.60 2.12
N VAL A 308 2.23 -20.38 3.21
CA VAL A 308 3.46 -20.61 4.00
C VAL A 308 4.50 -21.39 3.18
N ALA A 309 4.09 -22.36 2.36
CA ALA A 309 4.99 -23.03 1.43
C ALA A 309 5.62 -22.07 0.43
N ALA A 310 4.83 -21.18 -0.18
CA ALA A 310 5.36 -20.16 -1.09
C ALA A 310 6.31 -19.19 -0.38
N LEU A 311 5.99 -18.78 0.84
CA LEU A 311 6.85 -17.94 1.67
C LEU A 311 8.19 -18.63 1.98
N SER A 312 8.16 -19.91 2.37
CA SER A 312 9.35 -20.71 2.65
C SER A 312 10.33 -20.77 1.48
N ARG A 313 9.80 -20.76 0.23
CA ARG A 313 10.62 -20.77 -0.98
C ARG A 313 11.29 -19.42 -1.25
N ARG A 314 10.65 -18.32 -0.86
CA ARG A 314 11.16 -16.94 -1.00
C ARG A 314 12.20 -16.57 0.07
N ILE A 315 12.11 -17.17 1.25
CA ILE A 315 13.02 -16.88 2.36
C ILE A 315 14.26 -17.78 2.27
N PRO A 316 15.47 -17.23 2.06
CA PRO A 316 16.68 -18.03 2.04
C PRO A 316 17.10 -18.49 3.44
N GLY A 317 17.94 -19.53 3.50
CA GLY A 317 18.60 -19.98 4.72
C GLY A 317 17.69 -20.75 5.70
N LEU A 318 18.07 -20.73 6.98
CA LEU A 318 17.43 -21.53 8.04
C LEU A 318 15.94 -21.24 8.19
N ARG A 319 15.55 -19.97 8.11
CA ARG A 319 14.15 -19.58 8.33
C ARG A 319 13.21 -20.14 7.26
N GLY A 320 13.62 -20.12 5.99
CA GLY A 320 12.89 -20.79 4.92
C GLY A 320 12.76 -22.29 5.15
N ALA A 321 13.84 -22.93 5.64
CA ALA A 321 13.81 -24.36 5.96
C ALA A 321 12.88 -24.70 7.15
N GLU A 322 12.80 -23.83 8.17
CA GLU A 322 11.87 -23.99 9.29
C GLU A 322 10.41 -23.83 8.87
N LEU A 323 10.09 -22.84 8.02
CA LEU A 323 8.74 -22.70 7.45
C LEU A 323 8.38 -23.91 6.58
N ALA A 324 9.32 -24.41 5.78
CA ALA A 324 9.11 -25.63 5.00
C ALA A 324 8.90 -26.86 5.91
N ARG A 325 9.56 -26.93 7.07
CA ARG A 325 9.34 -27.98 8.07
C ARG A 325 7.95 -27.86 8.69
N TRP A 326 7.50 -26.64 9.02
CA TRP A 326 6.15 -26.38 9.50
C TRP A 326 5.10 -26.88 8.48
N VAL A 327 5.28 -26.56 7.19
CA VAL A 327 4.39 -27.05 6.11
C VAL A 327 4.34 -28.57 6.08
N ARG A 328 5.49 -29.26 6.08
CA ARG A 328 5.52 -30.74 6.10
C ARG A 328 4.81 -31.30 7.32
N GLY A 329 5.03 -30.68 8.48
CA GLY A 329 4.44 -31.10 9.74
C GLY A 329 2.93 -30.91 9.80
N ARG A 330 2.33 -30.04 8.98
CA ARG A 330 0.87 -29.79 8.95
C ARG A 330 0.15 -30.48 7.79
N ALA A 331 0.85 -30.76 6.70
CA ALA A 331 0.27 -31.38 5.51
C ALA A 331 -0.44 -32.72 5.80
N GLY A 332 0.09 -33.52 6.74
CA GLY A 332 -0.52 -34.78 7.17
C GLY A 332 -1.79 -34.66 8.04
N HIS A 333 -2.03 -33.47 8.62
CA HIS A 333 -3.23 -33.16 9.41
C HIS A 333 -4.34 -32.51 8.57
N CYS A 334 -4.14 -32.38 7.26
CA CYS A 334 -5.17 -31.91 6.34
C CYS A 334 -6.14 -33.04 6.00
N THR A 335 -7.35 -32.68 5.57
CA THR A 335 -8.39 -33.66 5.21
C THR A 335 -8.93 -33.37 3.82
N PRO A 336 -8.54 -34.13 2.77
CA PRO A 336 -7.56 -35.23 2.81
C PRO A 336 -6.13 -34.73 3.06
N ALA A 337 -5.25 -35.64 3.48
CA ALA A 337 -3.84 -35.36 3.71
C ALA A 337 -3.20 -34.83 2.42
N VAL A 338 -2.35 -33.82 2.56
CA VAL A 338 -1.69 -33.13 1.46
C VAL A 338 -0.27 -33.66 1.32
N ASP A 339 0.19 -33.88 0.08
CA ASP A 339 1.61 -34.09 -0.19
C ASP A 339 2.35 -32.73 -0.19
N PRO A 340 3.26 -32.46 0.76
CA PRO A 340 3.98 -31.21 0.82
C PRO A 340 5.08 -31.07 -0.24
N GLY A 341 5.50 -32.15 -0.91
CA GLY A 341 6.58 -32.15 -1.90
C GLY A 341 6.38 -31.11 -3.01
N PRO A 342 5.29 -31.21 -3.80
CA PRO A 342 4.99 -30.27 -4.88
C PRO A 342 4.85 -28.81 -4.42
N LEU A 343 4.37 -28.58 -3.20
CA LEU A 343 4.23 -27.23 -2.62
C LEU A 343 5.58 -26.58 -2.32
N LEU A 344 6.56 -27.38 -1.92
CA LEU A 344 7.89 -26.92 -1.50
C LEU A 344 8.90 -26.93 -2.64
N GLU A 345 8.59 -27.58 -3.77
CA GLU A 345 9.40 -27.56 -4.97
C GLU A 345 9.55 -26.14 -5.52
N ARG A 346 10.81 -25.73 -5.73
CA ARG A 346 11.14 -24.48 -6.42
C ARG A 346 10.96 -24.69 -7.92
N HIS A 347 9.89 -24.11 -8.46
CA HIS A 347 9.68 -24.12 -9.90
C HIS A 347 10.51 -22.99 -10.53
N PRO A 348 11.45 -23.30 -11.45
CA PRO A 348 12.09 -22.26 -12.25
C PRO A 348 11.03 -21.57 -13.10
N ARG A 349 11.14 -20.24 -13.23
CA ARG A 349 10.13 -19.47 -13.95
C ARG A 349 10.13 -19.82 -15.44
N PRO A 350 8.95 -19.85 -16.08
CA PRO A 350 8.90 -19.66 -17.51
C PRO A 350 9.43 -18.26 -17.82
N SER A 351 10.55 -18.19 -18.53
CA SER A 351 11.07 -16.96 -19.14
C SER A 351 10.13 -16.53 -20.26
N GLY A 352 9.02 -15.89 -19.90
CA GLY A 352 8.07 -15.30 -20.83
C GLY A 352 8.64 -14.04 -21.47
N VAL A 353 8.74 -14.07 -22.80
CA VAL A 353 9.29 -13.03 -23.66
C VAL A 353 8.34 -11.82 -23.72
N GLY A 354 8.81 -10.64 -23.31
CA GLY A 354 8.14 -9.34 -23.48
C GLY A 354 7.73 -8.65 -22.17
N ALA A 355 7.85 -7.30 -22.11
CA ALA A 355 7.40 -6.53 -20.96
C ALA A 355 5.87 -6.63 -20.83
N GLN A 356 5.42 -7.41 -19.85
CA GLN A 356 4.04 -7.43 -19.41
C GLN A 356 3.79 -6.24 -18.46
N TRP A 357 2.56 -5.72 -18.42
CA TRP A 357 2.15 -4.69 -17.46
C TRP A 357 1.05 -5.15 -16.51
N THR A 358 1.05 -4.56 -15.31
CA THR A 358 -0.13 -4.51 -14.43
C THR A 358 -0.65 -3.08 -14.47
N TYR A 359 -1.87 -2.89 -14.97
CA TYR A 359 -2.51 -1.59 -15.09
C TYR A 359 -3.19 -1.22 -13.77
N ALA A 360 -2.85 -0.04 -13.25
CA ALA A 360 -3.59 0.66 -12.22
C ALA A 360 -4.43 1.75 -12.88
N THR A 361 -5.73 1.50 -13.07
CA THR A 361 -6.62 2.43 -13.75
C THR A 361 -7.44 3.21 -12.73
N PHE A 362 -7.33 4.53 -12.78
CA PHE A 362 -8.06 5.49 -11.97
C PHE A 362 -9.11 6.18 -12.85
N CYS A 363 -10.38 5.85 -12.65
CA CYS A 363 -11.48 6.50 -13.36
C CYS A 363 -12.02 7.64 -12.51
N ILE A 364 -11.86 8.87 -12.99
CA ILE A 364 -12.34 10.07 -12.31
C ILE A 364 -13.56 10.55 -13.07
N THR A 365 -14.70 10.71 -12.39
CA THR A 365 -15.94 11.18 -13.02
C THR A 365 -16.45 12.45 -12.32
N PRO A 366 -16.99 13.43 -13.06
CA PRO A 366 -17.58 14.61 -12.44
C PRO A 366 -18.74 14.25 -11.51
N ALA A 367 -18.76 14.81 -10.30
CA ALA A 367 -19.87 14.66 -9.37
C ALA A 367 -20.92 15.76 -9.58
N ALA A 368 -22.12 15.58 -9.01
CA ALA A 368 -23.17 16.60 -9.05
C ALA A 368 -22.74 17.92 -8.39
N VAL A 369 -21.88 17.85 -7.38
CA VAL A 369 -21.29 19.02 -6.72
C VAL A 369 -20.14 19.54 -7.60
N ARG A 370 -20.27 20.79 -8.07
CA ARG A 370 -19.27 21.44 -8.92
C ARG A 370 -17.87 21.39 -8.29
N GLY A 371 -16.87 21.03 -9.09
CA GLY A 371 -15.47 20.94 -8.66
C GLY A 371 -15.17 19.74 -7.74
N HIS A 372 -16.13 18.83 -7.58
CA HIS A 372 -15.95 17.54 -6.93
C HIS A 372 -16.11 16.42 -7.95
N TYR A 373 -15.51 15.28 -7.63
CA TYR A 373 -15.41 14.13 -8.51
C TYR A 373 -15.60 12.85 -7.70
N LEU A 374 -15.98 11.78 -8.39
CA LEU A 374 -15.97 10.41 -7.87
C LEU A 374 -14.71 9.70 -8.38
N LEU A 375 -14.29 8.64 -7.68
CA LEU A 375 -13.10 7.87 -8.03
C LEU A 375 -13.42 6.36 -8.00
N ASP A 376 -13.20 5.70 -9.13
CA ASP A 376 -13.15 4.24 -9.19
C ASP A 376 -11.72 3.77 -9.51
N VAL A 377 -11.22 2.81 -8.72
CA VAL A 377 -9.87 2.26 -8.83
C VAL A 377 -9.94 0.81 -9.28
N PHE A 378 -9.17 0.47 -10.31
CA PHE A 378 -9.13 -0.86 -10.89
C PHE A 378 -7.71 -1.35 -11.08
N ARG A 379 -7.56 -2.67 -11.06
CA ARG A 379 -6.32 -3.39 -11.35
C ARG A 379 -6.56 -4.36 -12.50
N GLN A 380 -5.61 -4.48 -13.41
CA GLN A 380 -5.70 -5.45 -14.51
C GLN A 380 -4.32 -5.92 -14.93
N HIS A 381 -4.07 -7.22 -14.89
CA HIS A 381 -2.89 -7.81 -15.54
C HIS A 381 -3.13 -7.88 -17.04
N GLU A 382 -2.08 -7.69 -17.84
CA GLU A 382 -2.16 -7.90 -19.30
C GLU A 382 -2.68 -9.32 -19.61
N GLY A 383 -3.66 -9.45 -20.51
CA GLY A 383 -4.36 -10.70 -20.80
C GLY A 383 -5.46 -11.10 -19.79
N ALA A 384 -5.61 -10.41 -18.67
CA ALA A 384 -6.60 -10.72 -17.64
C ALA A 384 -7.83 -9.80 -17.69
N THR A 385 -8.88 -10.19 -16.97
CA THR A 385 -10.08 -9.36 -16.76
C THR A 385 -9.79 -8.23 -15.78
N ARG A 386 -10.41 -7.06 -16.00
CA ARG A 386 -10.33 -5.91 -15.10
C ARG A 386 -10.97 -6.26 -13.75
N GLU A 387 -10.29 -5.88 -12.67
CA GLU A 387 -10.70 -6.11 -11.29
C GLU A 387 -10.95 -4.77 -10.59
N ALA A 388 -12.11 -4.59 -9.96
CA ALA A 388 -12.39 -3.41 -9.14
C ALA A 388 -11.64 -3.53 -7.80
N VAL A 389 -10.81 -2.55 -7.48
CA VAL A 389 -10.02 -2.51 -6.25
C VAL A 389 -10.77 -1.73 -5.17
N GLN A 390 -11.26 -0.54 -5.50
CA GLN A 390 -12.00 0.32 -4.60
C GLN A 390 -12.89 1.28 -5.39
N GLN A 391 -14.11 1.51 -4.91
CA GLN A 391 -15.04 2.48 -5.47
C GLN A 391 -15.39 3.51 -4.41
N TYR A 392 -15.08 4.78 -4.66
CA TYR A 392 -15.39 5.89 -3.79
C TYR A 392 -16.65 6.59 -4.29
N THR A 393 -17.76 6.34 -3.59
CA THR A 393 -19.08 6.90 -3.93
C THR A 393 -19.29 8.30 -3.38
N GLU A 394 -18.39 8.78 -2.52
CA GLU A 394 -18.41 10.15 -1.99
C GLU A 394 -17.82 11.17 -2.97
N ALA A 395 -18.48 12.33 -3.10
CA ALA A 395 -18.00 13.43 -3.92
C ALA A 395 -16.81 14.13 -3.25
N MET A 396 -15.64 14.09 -3.88
CA MET A 396 -14.38 14.58 -3.31
C MET A 396 -13.75 15.69 -4.15
N ARG A 397 -13.01 16.59 -3.49
CA ARG A 397 -12.13 17.54 -4.19
C ARG A 397 -10.98 16.79 -4.87
N LEU A 398 -10.50 17.35 -5.97
CA LEU A 398 -9.39 16.80 -6.74
C LEU A 398 -8.14 16.51 -5.89
N SER A 399 -7.79 17.39 -4.95
CA SER A 399 -6.62 17.18 -4.07
C SER A 399 -6.72 15.91 -3.22
N ARG A 400 -7.93 15.52 -2.80
CA ARG A 400 -8.14 14.27 -2.07
C ARG A 400 -7.95 13.06 -2.99
N ILE A 401 -8.45 13.16 -4.22
CA ILE A 401 -8.28 12.11 -5.25
C ILE A 401 -6.81 11.93 -5.61
N GLU A 402 -6.04 13.00 -5.77
CA GLU A 402 -4.60 12.93 -6.04
C GLU A 402 -3.84 12.17 -4.95
N ASN A 403 -4.18 12.42 -3.67
CA ASN A 403 -3.61 11.67 -2.55
C ASN A 403 -4.02 10.20 -2.61
N LEU A 404 -5.31 9.90 -2.80
CA LEU A 404 -5.80 8.52 -2.92
C LEU A 404 -5.15 7.77 -4.09
N MET A 405 -4.92 8.43 -5.23
CA MET A 405 -4.21 7.84 -6.37
C MET A 405 -2.79 7.43 -5.98
N VAL A 406 -2.04 8.33 -5.33
CA VAL A 406 -0.68 8.02 -4.86
C VAL A 406 -0.70 6.88 -3.84
N ASP A 407 -1.63 6.90 -2.89
CA ASP A 407 -1.77 5.86 -1.87
C ASP A 407 -2.04 4.50 -2.50
N HIS A 408 -2.96 4.42 -3.46
CA HIS A 408 -3.26 3.19 -4.21
C HIS A 408 -2.10 2.72 -5.06
N ILE A 409 -1.38 3.63 -5.74
CA ILE A 409 -0.19 3.27 -6.52
C ILE A 409 0.89 2.69 -5.59
N VAL A 410 1.17 3.36 -4.48
CA VAL A 410 2.14 2.90 -3.47
C VAL A 410 1.72 1.56 -2.91
N ARG A 411 0.44 1.38 -2.57
CA ARG A 411 -0.13 0.12 -2.10
C ARG A 411 0.07 -1.00 -3.13
N MET A 412 -0.35 -0.80 -4.38
CA MET A 412 -0.21 -1.79 -5.46
C MET A 412 1.25 -2.17 -5.70
N ARG A 413 2.19 -1.23 -5.60
CA ARG A 413 3.63 -1.54 -5.70
C ARG A 413 4.11 -2.47 -4.59
N ARG A 414 3.55 -2.36 -3.39
CA ARG A 414 3.90 -3.24 -2.25
C ARG A 414 3.20 -4.59 -2.32
N GLU A 415 1.97 -4.63 -2.85
CA GLU A 415 1.22 -5.86 -3.12
C GLU A 415 1.83 -6.70 -4.25
N ARG A 416 2.50 -6.04 -5.20
CA ARG A 416 3.14 -6.65 -6.37
C ARG A 416 4.23 -7.65 -5.95
N ALA A 417 4.22 -8.84 -6.53
CA ALA A 417 5.34 -9.77 -6.42
C ALA A 417 6.63 -9.12 -6.96
N MET A 418 7.79 -9.43 -6.36
CA MET A 418 9.08 -8.86 -6.75
C MET A 418 9.35 -8.93 -8.26
N ASP A 419 8.82 -9.94 -8.92
CA ASP A 419 9.06 -10.27 -10.31
C ASP A 419 7.81 -10.15 -11.19
N ALA A 420 6.76 -9.50 -10.68
CA ALA A 420 5.56 -9.26 -11.47
C ALA A 420 5.85 -8.27 -12.61
N PRO A 421 4.96 -8.18 -13.62
CA PRO A 421 4.91 -7.08 -14.61
C PRO A 421 5.06 -5.67 -14.01
N GLU A 422 5.71 -4.71 -14.68
CA GLU A 422 5.79 -3.32 -14.20
C GLU A 422 4.39 -2.69 -14.07
N LEU A 423 4.23 -1.80 -13.08
CA LEU A 423 2.97 -1.07 -12.92
C LEU A 423 2.87 0.04 -13.97
N PHE A 424 1.79 0.03 -14.74
CA PHE A 424 1.37 1.09 -15.65
C PHE A 424 0.25 1.88 -14.98
N VAL A 425 0.40 3.19 -14.85
CA VAL A 425 -0.64 4.05 -14.28
C VAL A 425 -1.46 4.68 -15.39
N GLU A 426 -2.76 4.45 -15.34
CA GLU A 426 -3.71 4.96 -16.31
C GLU A 426 -4.76 5.81 -15.59
N ALA A 427 -4.98 7.04 -16.06
CA ALA A 427 -6.07 7.88 -15.56
C ALA A 427 -7.11 8.10 -16.66
N VAL A 428 -8.34 7.65 -16.43
CA VAL A 428 -9.48 7.99 -17.27
C VAL A 428 -10.07 9.28 -16.75
N LEU A 429 -9.97 10.34 -17.54
CA LEU A 429 -10.19 11.72 -17.10
C LEU A 429 -11.27 12.40 -17.95
N PRO A 430 -12.15 13.19 -17.32
CA PRO A 430 -13.02 14.09 -18.07
C PRO A 430 -12.17 15.19 -18.72
N ARG A 431 -12.70 15.80 -19.77
CA ARG A 431 -11.97 16.76 -20.61
C ARG A 431 -11.34 17.91 -19.84
N GLU A 432 -11.99 18.42 -18.79
CA GLU A 432 -11.45 19.50 -17.96
C GLU A 432 -10.21 19.09 -17.14
N LEU A 433 -9.95 17.79 -16.98
CA LEU A 433 -8.81 17.26 -16.24
C LEU A 433 -7.71 16.70 -17.16
N LEU A 434 -7.90 16.59 -18.48
CA LEU A 434 -6.89 16.04 -19.40
C LEU A 434 -5.57 16.85 -19.41
N GLY A 435 -5.61 18.14 -19.10
CA GLY A 435 -4.40 18.98 -18.92
C GLY A 435 -3.80 18.94 -17.51
N ARG A 436 -4.37 18.18 -16.57
CA ARG A 436 -3.87 18.09 -15.18
C ARG A 436 -2.60 17.23 -15.14
N ARG A 437 -1.61 17.70 -14.38
CA ARG A 437 -0.26 17.11 -14.25
C ARG A 437 -0.23 15.91 -13.28
N PHE A 438 -1.06 14.89 -13.52
CA PHE A 438 -1.10 13.69 -12.68
C PHE A 438 0.22 12.90 -12.72
N ASP A 439 0.96 12.99 -13.82
CA ASP A 439 2.29 12.40 -13.98
C ASP A 439 3.37 13.07 -13.11
N ASP A 440 3.13 14.29 -12.61
CA ASP A 440 4.04 14.99 -11.69
C ASP A 440 3.70 14.76 -10.21
N LEU A 441 2.67 13.98 -9.89
CA LEU A 441 2.39 13.59 -8.51
C LEU A 441 3.61 12.93 -7.88
N LEU A 442 3.88 13.25 -6.61
CA LEU A 442 5.10 12.82 -5.95
C LEU A 442 4.90 11.51 -5.18
N ILE A 443 5.77 10.53 -5.44
CA ILE A 443 5.91 9.32 -4.64
C ILE A 443 7.14 9.46 -3.74
N THR A 444 7.02 9.02 -2.50
CA THR A 444 8.17 8.89 -1.58
C THR A 444 8.98 7.64 -1.93
N THR A 445 10.29 7.80 -2.16
CA THR A 445 11.25 6.70 -2.30
C THR A 445 11.53 6.06 -0.93
N PRO A 446 12.15 4.86 -0.89
CA PRO A 446 12.56 4.25 0.38
C PRO A 446 13.48 5.14 1.24
N SER A 447 14.27 6.03 0.61
CA SER A 447 15.13 6.99 1.30
C SER A 447 14.40 8.24 1.82
N GLY A 448 13.09 8.34 1.66
CA GLY A 448 12.31 9.54 2.01
C GLY A 448 12.32 10.64 0.95
N ALA A 449 13.11 10.51 -0.12
CA ALA A 449 13.13 11.48 -1.21
C ALA A 449 11.81 11.46 -2.00
N LYS A 450 11.45 12.59 -2.62
CA LYS A 450 10.24 12.70 -3.46
C LYS A 450 10.64 12.60 -4.93
N VAL A 451 9.98 11.73 -5.66
CA VAL A 451 10.17 11.55 -7.11
C VAL A 451 8.83 11.62 -7.83
N ARG A 452 8.82 12.18 -9.04
CA ARG A 452 7.62 12.31 -9.86
C ARG A 452 7.13 10.95 -10.35
N LEU A 453 5.82 10.76 -10.36
CA LEU A 453 5.16 9.51 -10.73
C LEU A 453 5.56 9.04 -12.13
N GLY A 454 5.54 9.95 -13.11
CA GLY A 454 5.88 9.68 -14.51
C GLY A 454 7.36 9.40 -14.79
N VAL A 455 8.24 9.61 -13.79
CA VAL A 455 9.64 9.17 -13.83
C VAL A 455 9.75 7.70 -13.36
N VAL A 456 8.89 7.30 -12.42
CA VAL A 456 8.91 5.95 -11.84
C VAL A 456 8.14 4.96 -12.71
N HIS A 457 6.97 5.34 -13.19
CA HIS A 457 6.04 4.47 -13.93
C HIS A 457 5.69 5.06 -15.31
N PRO A 458 5.35 4.23 -16.30
CA PRO A 458 4.54 4.69 -17.42
C PRO A 458 3.23 5.29 -16.87
N VAL A 459 2.95 6.54 -17.25
CA VAL A 459 1.70 7.24 -16.89
C VAL A 459 1.07 7.76 -18.17
N ALA A 460 -0.16 7.34 -18.44
CA ALA A 460 -0.94 7.79 -19.58
C ALA A 460 -2.38 8.15 -19.17
N PHE A 461 -2.98 9.06 -19.93
CA PHE A 461 -4.34 9.51 -19.75
C PHE A 461 -5.24 8.96 -20.85
N ARG A 462 -6.51 8.83 -20.54
CA ARG A 462 -7.57 8.46 -21.49
C ARG A 462 -8.73 9.43 -21.37
N SER A 463 -9.40 9.72 -22.48
CA SER A 463 -10.60 10.53 -22.45
C SER A 463 -11.76 9.72 -21.89
N LEU A 464 -12.45 10.28 -20.90
CA LEU A 464 -13.69 9.72 -20.36
C LEU A 464 -14.81 9.80 -21.41
N GLU A 465 -14.85 10.87 -22.20
CA GLU A 465 -15.85 11.13 -23.24
C GLU A 465 -15.78 10.04 -24.32
N ARG A 466 -14.59 9.75 -24.85
CA ARG A 466 -14.36 8.67 -25.83
C ARG A 466 -14.78 7.29 -25.31
N GLN A 467 -14.81 7.08 -23.99
CA GLN A 467 -15.18 5.80 -23.39
C GLN A 467 -16.67 5.64 -23.11
N ASN A 468 -17.38 6.74 -22.84
CA ASN A 468 -18.72 6.69 -22.24
C ASN A 468 -19.81 7.46 -23.01
N ALA A 469 -19.47 8.29 -23.99
CA ALA A 469 -20.51 9.00 -24.74
C ALA A 469 -21.08 8.08 -25.83
N SER A 470 -22.40 7.89 -25.81
CA SER A 470 -23.14 7.20 -26.88
C SER A 470 -22.92 7.86 -28.25
N GLU A 471 -22.59 9.15 -28.25
CA GLU A 471 -22.25 9.94 -29.44
C GLU A 471 -21.00 9.39 -30.16
N TRP A 472 -20.08 8.73 -29.45
CA TRP A 472 -18.90 8.12 -30.07
C TRP A 472 -19.19 6.83 -30.84
N VAL A 473 -20.42 6.31 -30.81
CA VAL A 473 -20.81 5.19 -31.67
C VAL A 473 -20.68 5.58 -33.16
N ASP A 474 -20.98 6.83 -33.51
CA ASP A 474 -20.89 7.35 -34.88
C ASP A 474 -19.50 7.93 -35.21
N TRP A 475 -18.76 8.43 -34.20
CA TRP A 475 -17.46 9.09 -34.36
C TRP A 475 -16.24 8.20 -34.06
N GLY A 476 -16.47 7.04 -33.43
CA GLY A 476 -15.42 6.11 -33.01
C GLY A 476 -14.81 5.29 -34.15
N HIS A 477 -15.41 5.31 -35.35
CA HIS A 477 -14.92 4.55 -36.50
C HIS A 477 -13.48 4.95 -36.88
N ASN A 478 -13.23 6.24 -37.03
CA ASN A 478 -11.91 6.75 -37.39
C ASN A 478 -10.86 6.48 -36.29
N TRP A 479 -11.26 6.63 -35.02
CA TRP A 479 -10.40 6.27 -33.89
C TRP A 479 -10.00 4.79 -33.91
N SER A 480 -10.95 3.88 -34.17
CA SER A 480 -10.68 2.44 -34.31
C SER A 480 -9.73 2.15 -35.48
N GLN A 481 -9.97 2.75 -36.65
CA GLN A 481 -9.12 2.55 -37.83
C GLN A 481 -7.68 3.02 -37.60
N LYS A 482 -7.50 4.23 -37.04
CA LYS A 482 -6.18 4.74 -36.69
C LYS A 482 -5.50 3.89 -35.62
N TRP A 483 -6.25 3.40 -34.64
CA TRP A 483 -5.72 2.47 -33.64
C TRP A 483 -5.25 1.16 -34.27
N ASP A 484 -6.03 0.55 -35.17
CA ASP A 484 -5.64 -0.68 -35.86
C ASP A 484 -4.43 -0.47 -36.78
N ARG A 485 -4.36 0.67 -37.49
CA ARG A 485 -3.15 1.07 -38.23
C ARG A 485 -1.95 1.20 -37.30
N MET A 486 -2.09 1.87 -36.16
CA MET A 486 -1.01 2.02 -35.17
C MET A 486 -0.50 0.67 -34.63
N LYS A 487 -1.40 -0.31 -34.43
CA LYS A 487 -1.04 -1.66 -33.96
C LYS A 487 -0.28 -2.47 -35.01
N THR A 488 -0.61 -2.29 -36.30
CA THR A 488 0.04 -3.03 -37.39
C THR A 488 1.39 -2.47 -37.79
N MET A 489 1.68 -1.21 -37.42
CA MET A 489 2.97 -0.59 -37.71
C MET A 489 4.07 -1.09 -36.76
N PRO A 490 5.21 -1.57 -37.27
CA PRO A 490 6.34 -2.00 -36.44
C PRO A 490 7.01 -0.82 -35.71
N ALA A 491 6.93 0.38 -36.31
CA ALA A 491 7.38 1.63 -35.73
C ALA A 491 6.53 2.80 -36.28
N LEU A 492 6.38 3.89 -35.53
CA LEU A 492 5.69 5.12 -35.95
C LEU A 492 6.57 5.96 -36.91
N SER A 493 7.14 5.30 -37.92
CA SER A 493 7.97 5.91 -38.95
C SER A 493 7.17 6.23 -40.21
N GLY A 494 7.62 7.21 -40.98
CA GLY A 494 6.94 7.70 -42.18
C GLY A 494 6.51 9.17 -42.05
N GLU A 495 6.30 9.79 -43.21
CA GLU A 495 5.77 11.15 -43.29
C GLU A 495 4.31 11.19 -42.82
N GLY A 496 3.95 12.21 -42.02
CA GLY A 496 2.59 12.40 -41.52
C GLY A 496 2.13 11.45 -40.41
N VAL A 497 2.93 10.44 -40.02
CA VAL A 497 2.55 9.46 -38.96
C VAL A 497 2.65 10.07 -37.56
N VAL A 498 3.72 10.82 -37.31
CA VAL A 498 3.93 11.64 -36.12
C VAL A 498 3.95 13.08 -36.57
N ASP A 499 2.97 13.87 -36.15
CA ASP A 499 2.87 15.29 -36.47
C ASP A 499 3.20 16.16 -35.25
N VAL A 500 3.56 17.43 -35.48
CA VAL A 500 4.10 18.33 -34.46
C VAL A 500 3.48 19.72 -34.58
N MET A 501 2.89 20.20 -33.49
CA MET A 501 2.46 21.59 -33.32
C MET A 501 3.38 22.26 -32.28
N PRO A 502 4.46 22.93 -32.70
CA PRO A 502 5.48 23.45 -31.78
C PRO A 502 4.99 24.60 -30.90
N ALA A 503 4.02 25.37 -31.40
CA ALA A 503 3.39 26.48 -30.71
C ALA A 503 1.93 26.59 -31.14
N ARG A 504 1.12 27.30 -30.35
CA ARG A 504 -0.28 27.53 -30.69
C ARG A 504 -0.42 28.37 -31.95
N SER A 505 -1.51 28.17 -32.68
CA SER A 505 -1.81 29.00 -33.84
C SER A 505 -2.03 30.45 -33.41
N GLN A 506 -1.16 31.35 -33.86
CA GLN A 506 -1.34 32.79 -33.65
C GLN A 506 -2.48 33.35 -34.51
N ASP A 507 -2.74 32.71 -35.66
CA ASP A 507 -3.75 33.12 -36.64
C ASP A 507 -5.17 32.63 -36.30
N ARG A 508 -5.34 31.99 -35.13
CA ARG A 508 -6.61 31.37 -34.70
C ARG A 508 -7.17 30.43 -35.77
N THR A 509 -6.32 29.52 -36.27
CA THR A 509 -6.75 28.48 -37.22
C THR A 509 -8.08 27.89 -36.74
N PRO A 510 -9.14 27.95 -37.56
CA PRO A 510 -10.45 27.46 -37.14
C PRO A 510 -10.35 25.98 -36.78
N TYR A 511 -11.12 25.57 -35.75
CA TYR A 511 -11.25 24.18 -35.34
C TYR A 511 -11.51 23.26 -36.55
N GLU A 512 -12.39 23.66 -37.46
CA GLU A 512 -12.75 22.89 -38.66
C GLU A 512 -11.55 22.62 -39.58
N ALA A 513 -10.66 23.59 -39.76
CA ALA A 513 -9.48 23.41 -40.60
C ALA A 513 -8.47 22.43 -39.98
N LEU A 514 -8.28 22.50 -38.66
CA LEU A 514 -7.44 21.55 -37.93
C LEU A 514 -8.06 20.15 -37.96
N PHE A 515 -9.36 20.05 -37.75
CA PHE A 515 -10.09 18.79 -37.81
C PHE A 515 -9.95 18.15 -39.20
N LEU A 516 -10.19 18.90 -40.29
CA LEU A 516 -10.07 18.38 -41.66
C LEU A 516 -8.65 17.93 -42.00
N ALA A 517 -7.62 18.57 -41.45
CA ALA A 517 -6.23 18.15 -41.64
C ALA A 517 -5.89 16.86 -40.88
N LEU A 518 -6.48 16.65 -39.70
CA LEU A 518 -6.20 15.51 -38.83
C LEU A 518 -7.12 14.31 -39.12
N TYR A 519 -8.35 14.53 -39.59
CA TYR A 519 -9.39 13.52 -39.74
C TYR A 519 -9.13 12.39 -40.75
N PRO A 520 -8.41 12.56 -41.87
CA PRO A 520 -8.20 11.47 -42.83
C PRO A 520 -7.68 10.17 -42.19
N GLU A 521 -8.06 9.01 -42.75
CA GLU A 521 -7.65 7.68 -42.26
C GLU A 521 -6.12 7.52 -42.26
N ASP A 522 -5.45 8.13 -43.23
CA ASP A 522 -3.99 8.17 -43.38
C ASP A 522 -3.32 9.29 -42.57
N GLY A 523 -4.11 10.12 -41.87
CA GLY A 523 -3.65 11.17 -40.97
C GLY A 523 -2.82 10.68 -39.77
N PRO A 524 -2.39 11.60 -38.89
CA PRO A 524 -1.42 11.28 -37.84
C PRO A 524 -1.97 10.31 -36.80
N LEU A 525 -1.08 9.42 -36.35
CA LEU A 525 -1.33 8.45 -35.29
C LEU A 525 -0.82 8.96 -33.93
N ALA A 526 0.17 9.85 -33.95
CA ALA A 526 0.63 10.57 -32.77
C ALA A 526 0.79 12.06 -33.09
N LEU A 527 0.38 12.92 -32.17
CA LEU A 527 0.53 14.37 -32.29
C LEU A 527 1.29 14.92 -31.08
N VAL A 528 2.38 15.64 -31.35
CA VAL A 528 3.22 16.31 -30.35
C VAL A 528 2.85 17.78 -30.28
N LEU A 529 2.44 18.24 -29.10
CA LEU A 529 2.08 19.64 -28.84
C LEU A 529 3.16 20.30 -27.98
N GLY A 530 3.71 21.43 -28.42
CA GLY A 530 4.65 22.23 -27.63
C GLY A 530 4.00 23.00 -26.47
N PHE A 531 2.74 22.72 -26.15
CA PHE A 531 1.92 23.48 -25.20
C PHE A 531 0.86 22.59 -24.54
N PRO A 532 0.43 22.90 -23.31
CA PRO A 532 -0.53 22.07 -22.59
C PRO A 532 -1.96 22.26 -23.10
N PRO A 533 -2.88 21.29 -22.92
CA PRO A 533 -4.29 21.45 -23.25
C PRO A 533 -4.93 22.57 -22.43
N ARG A 534 -5.81 23.37 -23.02
CA ARG A 534 -6.64 24.34 -22.29
C ARG A 534 -7.87 23.64 -21.71
N VAL A 535 -8.29 24.12 -20.54
CA VAL A 535 -9.62 23.79 -20.01
C VAL A 535 -10.65 24.57 -20.81
N PRO A 536 -11.65 23.91 -21.43
CA PRO A 536 -12.68 24.60 -22.20
C PRO A 536 -13.40 25.65 -21.33
N ARG A 537 -13.45 26.91 -21.80
CA ARG A 537 -14.22 27.98 -21.15
C ARG A 537 -15.52 28.19 -21.90
N LYS A 538 -16.66 28.19 -21.19
CA LYS A 538 -17.98 28.56 -21.76
C LYS A 538 -18.32 27.82 -23.08
N ARG A 539 -18.04 26.52 -23.17
CA ARG A 539 -18.29 25.67 -24.36
C ARG A 539 -17.44 25.95 -25.60
N ALA A 540 -16.42 26.81 -25.55
CA ALA A 540 -15.49 26.94 -26.66
C ALA A 540 -14.43 25.81 -26.58
N PRO A 541 -14.25 25.00 -27.64
CA PRO A 541 -13.22 23.97 -27.68
C PRO A 541 -11.82 24.60 -27.70
N ASP A 542 -10.83 23.87 -27.20
CA ASP A 542 -9.41 24.09 -27.48
C ASP A 542 -9.12 23.57 -28.89
N PRO A 543 -8.99 24.43 -29.92
CA PRO A 543 -9.09 24.00 -31.30
C PRO A 543 -8.01 22.99 -31.69
N GLU A 544 -6.78 23.11 -31.19
CA GLU A 544 -5.71 22.15 -31.48
C GLU A 544 -5.91 20.79 -30.80
N PHE A 545 -6.28 20.80 -29.52
CA PHE A 545 -6.41 19.56 -28.73
C PHE A 545 -7.72 18.82 -29.02
N ASP A 546 -8.84 19.55 -29.08
CA ASP A 546 -10.16 18.96 -29.29
C ASP A 546 -10.32 18.47 -30.72
N ALA A 547 -9.81 19.20 -31.73
CA ALA A 547 -9.83 18.70 -33.10
C ALA A 547 -9.05 17.39 -33.25
N ALA A 548 -7.92 17.23 -32.55
CA ALA A 548 -7.17 15.97 -32.57
C ALA A 548 -7.90 14.83 -31.86
N LEU A 549 -8.59 15.15 -30.74
CA LEU A 549 -9.45 14.18 -30.08
C LEU A 549 -10.61 13.74 -30.99
N ASP A 550 -11.30 14.69 -31.60
CA ASP A 550 -12.46 14.44 -32.45
C ASP A 550 -12.06 13.75 -33.77
N ALA A 551 -10.85 14.04 -34.27
CA ALA A 551 -10.25 13.34 -35.41
C ALA A 551 -9.74 11.93 -35.10
N GLY A 552 -9.97 11.39 -33.91
CA GLY A 552 -9.61 10.02 -33.55
C GLY A 552 -8.11 9.75 -33.41
N VAL A 553 -7.27 10.78 -33.21
CA VAL A 553 -5.83 10.59 -32.98
C VAL A 553 -5.62 9.77 -31.68
N PRO A 554 -4.95 8.61 -31.73
CA PRO A 554 -4.86 7.72 -30.58
C PRO A 554 -3.80 8.12 -29.55
N ALA A 555 -2.77 8.89 -29.95
CA ALA A 555 -1.73 9.37 -29.05
C ALA A 555 -1.54 10.89 -29.13
N LEU A 556 -1.64 11.57 -27.99
CA LEU A 556 -1.34 13.01 -27.85
C LEU A 556 -0.29 13.17 -26.77
N ILE A 557 0.81 13.86 -27.08
CA ILE A 557 1.88 14.12 -26.11
C ILE A 557 2.15 15.61 -26.11
N TRP A 558 2.22 16.23 -24.92
CA TRP A 558 2.37 17.68 -24.83
C TRP A 558 3.37 18.13 -23.78
N ALA A 559 3.98 19.28 -23.99
CA ALA A 559 4.77 19.96 -22.98
C ALA A 559 3.86 20.55 -21.87
N HIS A 560 4.22 20.33 -20.60
CA HIS A 560 3.50 20.95 -19.47
C HIS A 560 3.74 22.46 -19.37
N ASP A 561 4.86 22.95 -19.92
CA ASP A 561 5.24 24.36 -19.97
C ASP A 561 5.52 24.75 -21.43
N GLU A 562 4.87 25.81 -21.91
CA GLU A 562 5.05 26.33 -23.28
C GLU A 562 6.51 26.76 -23.54
N ARG A 563 7.28 27.07 -22.49
CA ARG A 563 8.72 27.41 -22.60
C ARG A 563 9.57 26.20 -23.02
N GLU A 564 9.17 25.00 -22.65
CA GLU A 564 9.83 23.75 -23.08
C GLU A 564 9.31 23.28 -24.45
N GLY A 565 8.28 23.93 -25.00
CA GLY A 565 7.62 23.58 -26.25
C GLY A 565 8.57 23.35 -27.43
N PRO A 566 9.49 24.28 -27.75
CA PRO A 566 10.45 24.11 -28.82
C PRO A 566 11.33 22.87 -28.64
N ARG A 567 11.80 22.62 -27.42
CA ARG A 567 12.64 21.46 -27.09
C ARG A 567 11.86 20.16 -27.21
N VAL A 568 10.60 20.12 -26.75
CA VAL A 568 9.73 18.95 -26.90
C VAL A 568 9.43 18.68 -28.38
N ALA A 569 9.13 19.72 -29.15
CA ALA A 569 8.86 19.61 -30.58
C ALA A 569 10.08 19.13 -31.39
N GLU A 570 11.29 19.42 -30.95
CA GLU A 570 12.53 18.96 -31.58
C GLU A 570 12.92 17.53 -31.14
N GLU A 571 12.98 17.27 -29.83
CA GLU A 571 13.54 16.02 -29.30
C GLU A 571 12.58 14.83 -29.37
N LEU A 572 11.28 15.06 -29.17
CA LEU A 572 10.33 13.97 -28.98
C LEU A 572 10.01 13.22 -30.28
N PRO A 573 9.72 13.87 -31.43
CA PRO A 573 9.34 13.16 -32.65
C PRO A 573 10.35 12.09 -33.07
N GLU A 574 11.64 12.40 -33.00
CA GLU A 574 12.72 11.44 -33.34
C GLU A 574 12.74 10.21 -32.43
N ARG A 575 12.36 10.37 -31.15
CA ARG A 575 12.21 9.25 -30.21
C ARG A 575 10.97 8.41 -30.55
N LEU A 576 9.89 9.07 -30.98
CA LEU A 576 8.62 8.40 -31.32
C LEU A 576 8.71 7.60 -32.63
N ARG A 577 9.52 8.03 -33.60
CA ARG A 577 9.65 7.34 -34.91
C ARG A 577 10.03 5.86 -34.80
N ASN A 578 10.71 5.48 -33.72
CA ASN A 578 11.14 4.10 -33.45
C ASN A 578 10.22 3.35 -32.48
N ALA A 579 9.16 4.00 -31.98
CA ALA A 579 8.20 3.40 -31.07
C ALA A 579 7.11 2.65 -31.85
N SER A 580 6.57 1.57 -31.29
CA SER A 580 5.32 0.96 -31.73
C SER A 580 4.20 1.33 -30.77
N ALA A 581 2.95 0.97 -31.08
CA ALA A 581 1.82 1.14 -30.17
C ALA A 581 2.10 0.61 -28.75
N ARG A 582 2.86 -0.49 -28.64
CA ARG A 582 3.22 -1.12 -27.37
C ARG A 582 4.37 -0.42 -26.64
N THR A 583 5.38 0.05 -27.35
CA THR A 583 6.59 0.63 -26.72
C THR A 583 6.47 2.13 -26.46
N LEU A 584 5.48 2.80 -27.07
CA LEU A 584 5.26 4.23 -26.94
C LEU A 584 5.19 4.74 -25.49
N PRO A 585 4.43 4.12 -24.56
CA PRO A 585 4.39 4.58 -23.17
C PRO A 585 5.75 4.54 -22.46
N GLU A 586 6.58 3.56 -22.78
CA GLU A 586 7.94 3.45 -22.23
C GLU A 586 8.87 4.52 -22.84
N VAL A 587 8.73 4.83 -24.14
CA VAL A 587 9.48 5.94 -24.77
C VAL A 587 9.17 7.27 -24.09
N VAL A 588 7.90 7.56 -23.79
CA VAL A 588 7.51 8.77 -23.05
C VAL A 588 8.10 8.79 -21.64
N ARG A 589 8.06 7.66 -20.91
CA ARG A 589 8.67 7.54 -19.58
C ARG A 589 10.19 7.80 -19.62
N ARG A 590 10.90 7.23 -20.60
CA ARG A 590 12.35 7.45 -20.79
C ARG A 590 12.67 8.91 -21.12
N ALA A 591 11.83 9.56 -21.93
CA ALA A 591 11.95 11.00 -22.20
C ALA A 591 11.76 11.83 -20.91
N ARG A 592 10.80 11.47 -20.04
CA ARG A 592 10.62 12.10 -18.71
C ARG A 592 11.82 11.92 -17.78
N ARG A 593 12.60 10.85 -17.97
CA ARG A 593 13.86 10.58 -17.23
C ARG A 593 15.09 11.30 -17.80
N GLY A 594 15.01 11.79 -19.04
CA GLY A 594 16.17 12.35 -19.75
C GLY A 594 17.10 11.28 -20.34
N GLU A 595 16.65 10.02 -20.44
CA GLU A 595 17.44 8.96 -21.08
C GLU A 595 17.56 9.25 -22.58
N ARG A 596 18.75 9.13 -23.18
CA ARG A 596 18.97 9.31 -24.63
C ARG A 596 18.64 8.03 -25.41
N SER A 597 18.25 8.19 -26.68
CA SER A 597 18.15 7.05 -27.60
C SER A 597 19.52 6.35 -27.72
N PRO A 598 19.58 5.02 -27.86
CA PRO A 598 20.84 4.30 -27.99
C PRO A 598 21.56 4.71 -29.28
N GLY A 599 22.64 5.50 -29.15
CA GLY A 599 23.58 5.89 -30.19
C GLY A 599 25.03 5.78 -29.69
N PRO A 600 26.05 5.93 -30.55
CA PRO A 600 27.45 5.69 -30.17
C PRO A 600 27.89 6.60 -29.01
N VAL A 601 28.19 5.96 -27.87
CA VAL A 601 28.53 6.59 -26.58
C VAL A 601 29.90 7.25 -26.68
N THR A 602 29.94 8.57 -26.88
CA THR A 602 31.21 9.34 -26.94
C THR A 602 31.22 10.60 -26.08
N ALA A 603 30.21 10.85 -25.25
CA ALA A 603 30.20 12.01 -24.35
C ALA A 603 29.91 11.60 -22.89
N PRO A 604 30.54 12.25 -21.90
CA PRO A 604 30.28 12.00 -20.48
C PRO A 604 28.79 12.22 -20.16
N HIS A 605 28.25 11.42 -19.23
CA HIS A 605 26.87 11.52 -18.74
C HIS A 605 26.58 12.92 -18.17
N ARG A 606 26.10 13.86 -18.99
CA ARG A 606 25.39 15.03 -18.51
C ARG A 606 24.01 14.60 -18.06
N VAL A 607 23.66 14.93 -16.82
CA VAL A 607 22.29 14.83 -16.31
C VAL A 607 21.51 15.99 -16.92
N ASP A 608 21.14 15.88 -18.20
CA ASP A 608 20.20 16.81 -18.82
C ASP A 608 18.82 16.56 -18.16
N GLY A 609 18.14 17.63 -17.71
CA GLY A 609 16.82 17.51 -17.09
C GLY A 609 15.83 16.86 -18.06
N GLY A 610 15.20 15.76 -17.64
CA GLY A 610 14.18 15.06 -18.43
C GLY A 610 12.96 15.92 -18.74
N LEU A 611 12.25 15.60 -19.81
CA LEU A 611 11.12 16.40 -20.30
C LEU A 611 9.91 16.33 -19.34
N GLN A 612 9.13 17.41 -19.29
CA GLN A 612 7.85 17.46 -18.55
C GLN A 612 6.70 17.31 -19.53
N LEU A 613 6.18 16.08 -19.63
CA LEU A 613 5.27 15.68 -20.70
C LEU A 613 3.96 15.18 -20.13
N GLY A 614 2.82 15.72 -20.58
CA GLY A 614 1.56 15.01 -20.48
C GLY A 614 1.38 14.05 -21.65
N PHE A 615 0.62 12.97 -21.44
CA PHE A 615 0.50 11.89 -22.42
C PHE A 615 -0.88 11.27 -22.36
N LEU A 616 -1.64 11.40 -23.45
CA LEU A 616 -2.85 10.65 -23.69
C LEU A 616 -2.53 9.49 -24.63
N TRP A 617 -2.95 8.30 -24.24
CA TRP A 617 -2.82 7.06 -24.99
C TRP A 617 -4.14 6.32 -24.89
N ASP A 618 -4.90 6.34 -25.98
CA ASP A 618 -6.29 5.90 -25.96
C ASP A 618 -6.51 4.68 -26.88
N PRO A 619 -6.24 3.47 -26.38
CA PRO A 619 -6.46 2.23 -27.14
C PRO A 619 -7.95 1.92 -27.31
N PHE A 620 -8.42 1.83 -28.55
CA PHE A 620 -9.84 1.58 -28.88
C PHE A 620 -10.36 0.23 -28.38
N ASP A 621 -9.52 -0.80 -28.39
CA ASP A 621 -9.88 -2.16 -27.95
C ASP A 621 -9.97 -2.33 -26.42
N ARG A 622 -9.72 -1.25 -25.65
CA ARG A 622 -9.75 -1.25 -24.18
C ARG A 622 -10.93 -0.45 -23.60
N LEU A 623 -12.07 -0.43 -24.29
CA LEU A 623 -13.32 0.18 -23.82
C LEU A 623 -14.00 -0.66 -22.70
N PRO A 624 -14.59 -0.04 -21.67
CA PRO A 624 -15.43 -0.73 -20.67
C PRO A 624 -16.68 -1.38 -21.30
N PRO A 625 -17.39 -2.34 -20.64
CA PRO A 625 -17.21 -2.79 -19.26
C PRO A 625 -16.53 -4.16 -19.09
N ARG A 626 -16.19 -4.91 -20.16
CA ARG A 626 -15.78 -6.32 -20.02
C ARG A 626 -14.81 -6.85 -21.09
N THR A 627 -13.83 -6.07 -21.53
CA THR A 627 -12.84 -6.57 -22.50
C THR A 627 -11.53 -6.97 -21.79
N PRO A 628 -11.09 -8.24 -21.86
CA PRO A 628 -9.71 -8.62 -21.49
C PRO A 628 -8.71 -7.80 -22.30
N LEU A 629 -7.59 -7.37 -21.69
CA LEU A 629 -6.56 -6.64 -22.44
C LEU A 629 -5.84 -7.61 -23.37
N ALA A 630 -6.15 -7.56 -24.67
CA ALA A 630 -5.26 -8.13 -25.65
C ALA A 630 -4.04 -7.20 -25.77
N PRO A 631 -2.79 -7.70 -25.67
CA PRO A 631 -1.66 -6.93 -26.16
C PRO A 631 -1.90 -6.58 -27.64
N PRO A 632 -1.47 -5.41 -28.14
CA PRO A 632 -1.38 -5.22 -29.58
C PRO A 632 -0.52 -6.36 -30.15
N ALA A 633 -1.03 -7.03 -31.19
CA ALA A 633 -0.45 -8.25 -31.72
C ALA A 633 1.04 -8.05 -32.04
N PRO A 634 1.93 -9.03 -31.76
CA PRO A 634 3.29 -8.96 -32.24
C PRO A 634 3.29 -8.85 -33.76
N ALA A 635 4.22 -8.07 -34.31
CA ALA A 635 4.42 -8.00 -35.76
C ALA A 635 4.55 -9.44 -36.31
N PRO A 636 3.90 -9.78 -37.44
CA PRO A 636 4.09 -11.08 -38.06
C PRO A 636 5.59 -11.26 -38.30
N GLY A 637 6.17 -12.28 -37.66
CA GLY A 637 7.58 -12.59 -37.79
C GLY A 637 7.91 -12.81 -39.26
N GLY A 638 8.94 -12.12 -39.74
CA GLY A 638 9.53 -12.40 -41.04
C GLY A 638 9.95 -13.87 -41.08
N ASN A 639 9.57 -14.55 -42.16
CA ASN A 639 9.91 -15.95 -42.40
C ASN A 639 11.41 -16.20 -42.19
N PRO A 640 11.79 -17.30 -41.52
CA PRO A 640 13.16 -17.79 -41.63
C PRO A 640 13.36 -18.27 -43.08
N SER A 641 14.37 -17.71 -43.73
CA SER A 641 14.98 -18.31 -44.91
C SER A 641 15.91 -19.43 -44.49
#